data_AF-A0A3D2U696-F1
#
_entry.id   AF-A0A3D2U696-F1
#
_cell.length_a   1.000
_cell.length_b   1.000
_cell.length_c   1.000
_cell.angle_alpha   90.00
_cell.angle_beta   90.00
_cell.angle_gamma   90.00
#
_symmetry.space_group_name_H-M   'P 1'
#
loop_
_entity.id
_entity.type
_entity.pdbx_description
1 polymer ?
#
loop_
_entity_poly.entity_id
_entity_poly.type
_entity_poly.pdbx_seq_one_letter_code
_entity_poly.pdbx_strand_id
1 'polypeptide(L)'
;MIVARRKAGSCLLVQSGVLILTHLSSHQRFRTTLVGLLLLFAAHTAARAGEAPKAAGPIGKLLQRFCFDCHSGDSIEGGLDLKTLSTRDSFAHDFRGWRKVANQLRSRRMPPRDAAQPNAADRKRLSESIQQRLQQAVTRHAGDPGRIVMRRLTSAEYDYTIRDLTGLRLDVHRGFVSDAVGGAGFTNSGGVQFIQDSTLQRYLDAARQVADHAVIGSGPLAFHRDPGNTGFELSAITRIQSIYRNHGFRTAAGEGGEPFGLDLYPRAFYAAWLFSHRKALGRGAADYTQLARAEGLDPPFLKYIHQLLQQRDLGFPSSEIAHAWQQLPAPPVDAGSAAQKAFCTRIQDRCQKLAERVRHWQNRFGANADAKEEAPVLRADLFRVTRVQRFEMNINWPPKTTTANLVLTVESALPDERPDALVIWKNPRIQFRVADLREQPFHPLRKMVTADSASRLRFGKHQRGGKVTKGDFTTRGTKPVRFTIPIPREVGSARLLVDAELDIDRGEDCIIRCSITQKEETDQGKSISALLANPGSPAFQAWKKGVLQFARQLPQVSQREPAPSDRDPIPKPLDATYNNPQRNAFHVQIKYARDDQFLVERMLDTATRRRLDRAWIDLRTSFGYHDAWLRMLSEIFGIALGDRRMKDLDRQWLAQLPAEARDYLVPLHLEYQADRQALQSAHEGHLQDVL
;
A
#
# COMPACT_ATOMS: atom_id res chain seq x y z
N MET A 1 -25.22 8.05 14.99
CA MET A 1 -26.58 8.34 15.50
C MET A 1 -27.22 9.36 14.57
N ILE A 2 -28.45 9.09 14.14
CA ILE A 2 -29.20 9.69 13.02
C ILE A 2 -30.12 10.80 13.55
N VAL A 3 -30.22 11.95 12.86
CA VAL A 3 -31.43 12.80 12.59
C VAL A 3 -31.06 13.73 11.40
N ALA A 4 -31.43 13.50 10.13
CA ALA A 4 -32.69 13.81 9.39
C ALA A 4 -33.09 15.32 9.44
N ARG A 5 -33.59 16.04 8.40
CA ARG A 5 -34.05 15.81 7.02
C ARG A 5 -34.48 17.19 6.41
N ARG A 6 -34.70 17.21 5.07
CA ARG A 6 -35.47 18.16 4.20
C ARG A 6 -34.67 19.29 3.52
N LYS A 7 -34.91 19.69 2.25
CA LYS A 7 -35.58 19.13 1.05
C LYS A 7 -35.31 20.10 -0.13
N ALA A 8 -35.06 19.53 -1.32
CA ALA A 8 -35.39 19.98 -2.70
C ALA A 8 -35.30 21.47 -3.13
N GLY A 9 -34.54 21.70 -4.21
CA GLY A 9 -34.63 22.87 -5.09
C GLY A 9 -34.07 22.52 -6.49
N SER A 10 -34.91 22.69 -7.51
CA SER A 10 -34.81 22.18 -8.87
C SER A 10 -33.59 22.64 -9.69
N CYS A 11 -33.09 21.75 -10.54
CA CYS A 11 -32.03 21.97 -11.51
C CYS A 11 -32.67 22.37 -12.86
N LEU A 12 -32.30 23.52 -13.43
CA LEU A 12 -32.64 23.92 -14.79
C LEU A 12 -31.36 23.87 -15.64
N LEU A 13 -31.36 22.98 -16.63
CA LEU A 13 -30.37 22.93 -17.71
C LEU A 13 -30.47 24.21 -18.55
N VAL A 14 -29.32 24.83 -18.83
CA VAL A 14 -29.17 25.79 -19.93
C VAL A 14 -28.07 25.27 -20.86
N GLN A 15 -28.46 24.98 -22.10
CA GLN A 15 -27.57 24.61 -23.21
C GLN A 15 -26.61 25.75 -23.54
N SER A 16 -25.33 25.42 -23.70
CA SER A 16 -24.31 26.32 -24.25
C SER A 16 -24.29 26.22 -25.77
N GLY A 17 -24.55 27.34 -26.45
CA GLY A 17 -24.27 27.52 -27.88
C GLY A 17 -23.00 28.35 -28.05
N VAL A 18 -21.97 27.76 -28.65
CA VAL A 18 -20.71 28.42 -29.05
C VAL A 18 -20.90 29.02 -30.44
N LEU A 19 -20.63 30.32 -30.60
CA LEU A 19 -20.44 30.94 -31.91
C LEU A 19 -19.03 31.55 -31.96
N ILE A 20 -18.21 30.97 -32.83
CA ILE A 20 -16.87 31.43 -33.19
C ILE A 20 -17.05 32.56 -34.23
N LEU A 21 -16.50 33.74 -33.96
CA LEU A 21 -16.31 34.79 -34.95
C LEU A 21 -14.84 35.22 -34.96
N THR A 22 -14.26 35.04 -36.13
CA THR A 22 -12.88 35.33 -36.52
C THR A 22 -12.63 36.83 -36.73
N HIS A 23 -11.35 37.17 -36.64
CA HIS A 23 -10.71 38.49 -36.70
C HIS A 23 -11.11 39.42 -37.86
N LEU A 24 -11.27 40.73 -37.55
CA LEU A 24 -10.87 41.84 -38.44
C LEU A 24 -10.61 43.14 -37.63
N SER A 25 -9.34 43.56 -37.69
CA SER A 25 -8.66 44.88 -37.55
C SER A 25 -9.32 46.10 -36.84
N SER A 26 -8.50 46.76 -36.03
CA SER A 26 -8.82 47.51 -34.81
C SER A 26 -8.81 49.05 -34.86
N HIS A 27 -8.70 49.71 -36.02
CA HIS A 27 -8.36 51.16 -36.01
C HIS A 27 -9.48 52.16 -36.37
N GLN A 28 -10.72 51.72 -36.64
CA GLN A 28 -11.84 52.66 -36.92
C GLN A 28 -12.97 52.69 -35.86
N ARG A 29 -12.89 51.90 -34.79
CA ARG A 29 -13.94 51.88 -33.74
C ARG A 29 -13.69 52.82 -32.56
N PHE A 30 -12.46 53.34 -32.39
CA PHE A 30 -12.10 54.15 -31.21
C PHE A 30 -12.73 55.56 -31.19
N ARG A 31 -13.13 56.12 -32.35
CA ARG A 31 -13.77 57.44 -32.40
C ARG A 31 -15.29 57.40 -32.21
N THR A 32 -15.95 56.28 -32.50
CA THR A 32 -17.41 56.13 -32.33
C THR A 32 -17.81 55.54 -30.97
N THR A 33 -16.93 54.78 -30.30
CA THR A 33 -17.19 54.31 -28.92
C THR A 33 -16.93 55.38 -27.87
N LEU A 34 -16.02 56.34 -28.09
CA LEU A 34 -15.77 57.43 -27.12
C LEU A 34 -16.96 58.40 -27.03
N VAL A 35 -17.62 58.70 -28.16
CA VAL A 35 -18.82 59.56 -28.21
C VAL A 35 -20.03 58.84 -27.60
N GLY A 36 -20.17 57.53 -27.81
CA GLY A 36 -21.22 56.71 -27.19
C GLY A 36 -21.05 56.55 -25.67
N LEU A 37 -19.81 56.38 -25.18
CA LEU A 37 -19.54 56.34 -23.74
C LEU A 37 -19.73 57.70 -23.06
N LEU A 38 -19.35 58.82 -23.72
CA LEU A 38 -19.58 60.17 -23.21
C LEU A 38 -21.08 60.54 -23.16
N LEU A 39 -21.90 60.07 -24.10
CA LEU A 39 -23.36 60.26 -24.08
C LEU A 39 -24.06 59.37 -23.04
N LEU A 40 -23.56 58.16 -22.78
CA LEU A 40 -24.06 57.29 -21.69
C LEU A 40 -23.61 57.76 -20.29
N PHE A 41 -22.41 58.35 -20.17
CA PHE A 41 -21.97 59.02 -18.94
C PHE A 41 -22.75 60.31 -18.69
N ALA A 42 -23.01 61.11 -19.73
CA ALA A 42 -23.84 62.32 -19.64
C ALA A 42 -25.30 62.01 -19.25
N ALA A 43 -25.86 60.90 -19.75
CA ALA A 43 -27.19 60.42 -19.37
C ALA A 43 -27.25 59.87 -17.93
N HIS A 44 -26.17 59.25 -17.42
CA HIS A 44 -26.08 58.83 -16.01
C HIS A 44 -25.81 60.00 -15.04
N THR A 45 -25.13 61.06 -15.47
CA THR A 45 -24.95 62.27 -14.66
C THR A 45 -26.20 63.17 -14.67
N ALA A 46 -26.97 63.19 -15.76
CA ALA A 46 -28.24 63.92 -15.83
C ALA A 46 -29.36 63.27 -15.00
N ALA A 47 -29.32 61.95 -14.77
CA ALA A 47 -30.25 61.25 -13.87
C ALA A 47 -29.92 61.41 -12.37
N ARG A 48 -28.87 62.16 -12.01
CA ARG A 48 -28.48 62.43 -10.61
C ARG A 48 -28.42 63.91 -10.25
N ALA A 49 -28.74 64.81 -11.19
CA ALA A 49 -28.86 66.23 -10.95
C ALA A 49 -30.34 66.58 -10.72
N GLY A 50 -30.72 66.73 -9.45
CA GLY A 50 -31.99 67.34 -9.06
C GLY A 50 -33.09 66.39 -8.56
N GLU A 51 -32.78 65.47 -7.64
CA GLU A 51 -33.83 65.09 -6.68
C GLU A 51 -33.99 66.31 -5.75
N ALA A 52 -34.99 67.16 -6.05
CA ALA A 52 -35.42 68.19 -5.13
C ALA A 52 -35.55 67.57 -3.73
N PRO A 53 -35.12 68.24 -2.64
CA PRO A 53 -35.16 67.65 -1.30
C PRO A 53 -36.57 67.13 -1.07
N LYS A 54 -36.72 65.81 -0.95
CA LYS A 54 -38.00 65.15 -0.65
C LYS A 54 -38.60 65.95 0.49
N ALA A 55 -39.75 66.59 0.23
CA ALA A 55 -40.46 67.37 1.23
C ALA A 55 -40.44 66.59 2.53
N ALA A 56 -39.89 67.20 3.59
CA ALA A 56 -39.59 66.50 4.84
C ALA A 56 -40.78 65.62 5.19
N GLY A 57 -40.58 64.30 5.19
CA GLY A 57 -41.66 63.36 5.49
C GLY A 57 -42.28 63.70 6.85
N PRO A 58 -43.46 63.16 7.20
CA PRO A 58 -44.19 63.53 8.42
C PRO A 58 -43.33 63.59 9.70
N ILE A 59 -42.31 62.73 9.80
CA ILE A 59 -41.32 62.69 10.89
C ILE A 59 -40.38 63.89 10.87
N GLY A 60 -39.88 64.29 9.71
CA GLY A 60 -38.96 65.43 9.57
C GLY A 60 -39.60 66.75 10.00
N LYS A 61 -40.90 66.93 9.73
CA LYS A 61 -41.68 68.08 10.23
C LYS A 61 -41.81 68.07 11.76
N LEU A 62 -41.97 66.91 12.37
CA LEU A 62 -42.02 66.76 13.83
C LEU A 62 -40.65 66.98 14.48
N LEU A 63 -39.57 66.49 13.88
CA LEU A 63 -38.19 66.75 14.34
C LEU A 63 -37.85 68.24 14.22
N GLN A 64 -38.26 68.89 13.12
CA GLN A 64 -38.07 70.33 12.95
C GLN A 64 -38.81 71.15 14.01
N ARG A 65 -40.02 70.74 14.39
CA ARG A 65 -40.84 71.45 15.36
C ARG A 65 -40.38 71.27 16.82
N PHE A 66 -39.83 70.11 17.16
CA PHE A 66 -39.59 69.75 18.57
C PHE A 66 -38.12 69.49 18.91
N CYS A 67 -37.22 69.39 17.93
CA CYS A 67 -35.85 68.95 18.17
C CYS A 67 -34.79 69.88 17.56
N PHE A 68 -35.07 70.55 16.45
CA PHE A 68 -34.02 71.29 15.73
C PHE A 68 -33.57 72.58 16.43
N ASP A 69 -34.37 73.16 17.31
CA ASP A 69 -33.99 74.36 18.06
C ASP A 69 -32.76 74.12 18.96
N CYS A 70 -32.58 72.89 19.47
CA CYS A 70 -31.47 72.51 20.36
C CYS A 70 -30.50 71.46 19.76
N HIS A 71 -30.88 70.82 18.65
CA HIS A 71 -30.10 69.75 18.00
C HIS A 71 -29.92 70.02 16.50
N SER A 72 -29.61 71.26 16.11
CA SER A 72 -29.21 71.62 14.75
C SER A 72 -28.37 72.89 14.65
N GLY A 73 -27.52 72.97 13.62
CA GLY A 73 -26.78 74.19 13.30
C GLY A 73 -25.82 74.60 14.41
N ASP A 74 -25.93 75.85 14.87
CA ASP A 74 -25.09 76.41 15.93
C ASP A 74 -25.49 75.94 17.35
N SER A 75 -26.58 75.18 17.48
CA SER A 75 -27.07 74.63 18.74
C SER A 75 -27.11 73.10 18.68
N ILE A 76 -26.04 72.46 19.18
CA ILE A 76 -25.82 71.00 19.13
C ILE A 76 -25.71 70.46 20.56
N GLU A 77 -26.79 70.54 21.32
CA GLU A 77 -26.80 70.04 22.69
C GLU A 77 -26.53 68.54 22.73
N GLY A 78 -25.68 68.12 23.68
CA GLY A 78 -25.27 66.73 23.81
C GLY A 78 -24.50 66.18 22.61
N GLY A 79 -23.98 67.04 21.72
CA GLY A 79 -23.18 66.65 20.54
C GLY A 79 -23.99 65.94 19.46
N LEU A 80 -25.31 66.14 19.41
CA LEU A 80 -26.21 65.49 18.45
C LEU A 80 -26.83 66.50 17.47
N ASP A 81 -26.51 66.39 16.19
CA ASP A 81 -27.12 67.18 15.11
C ASP A 81 -28.17 66.36 14.34
N LEU A 82 -29.43 66.54 14.72
CA LEU A 82 -30.56 65.81 14.13
C LEU A 82 -30.94 66.30 12.72
N LYS A 83 -30.55 67.52 12.35
CA LYS A 83 -30.79 68.06 11.01
C LYS A 83 -29.85 67.41 10.00
N THR A 84 -28.57 67.29 10.32
CA THR A 84 -27.60 66.56 9.47
C THR A 84 -27.89 65.06 9.46
N LEU A 85 -28.28 64.48 10.60
CA LEU A 85 -28.63 63.05 10.65
C LEU A 85 -29.90 62.73 9.83
N SER A 86 -30.95 63.54 9.92
CA SER A 86 -32.21 63.25 9.22
C SER A 86 -32.14 63.42 7.69
N THR A 87 -31.16 64.17 7.17
CA THR A 87 -31.02 64.45 5.73
C THR A 87 -30.26 63.39 4.94
N ARG A 88 -29.45 62.54 5.61
CA ARG A 88 -28.53 61.59 4.95
C ARG A 88 -28.93 60.10 4.97
N ASP A 89 -30.19 59.78 5.32
CA ASP A 89 -30.61 58.40 5.62
C ASP A 89 -29.65 57.69 6.60
N SER A 90 -29.36 58.36 7.72
CA SER A 90 -28.28 57.97 8.65
C SER A 90 -28.65 56.86 9.63
N PHE A 91 -29.83 56.24 9.52
CA PHE A 91 -30.28 55.23 10.49
C PHE A 91 -29.38 53.99 10.55
N ALA A 92 -28.77 53.62 9.42
CA ALA A 92 -27.74 52.57 9.37
C ALA A 92 -26.36 53.07 9.81
N HIS A 93 -25.97 54.29 9.41
CA HIS A 93 -24.65 54.85 9.67
C HIS A 93 -24.43 55.27 11.13
N ASP A 94 -25.42 55.92 11.74
CA ASP A 94 -25.43 56.35 13.15
C ASP A 94 -26.55 55.66 13.94
N PHE A 95 -26.55 54.34 13.87
CA PHE A 95 -27.52 53.48 14.56
C PHE A 95 -27.54 53.76 16.09
N ARG A 96 -26.37 54.02 16.67
CA ARG A 96 -26.23 54.27 18.11
C ARG A 96 -26.85 55.62 18.51
N GLY A 97 -26.65 56.67 17.71
CA GLY A 97 -27.26 57.99 17.90
C GLY A 97 -28.79 57.91 17.85
N TRP A 98 -29.36 57.34 16.79
CA TRP A 98 -30.81 57.19 16.65
C TRP A 98 -31.45 56.31 17.72
N ARG A 99 -30.76 55.26 18.18
CA ARG A 99 -31.23 54.45 19.32
C ARG A 99 -31.29 55.25 20.61
N LYS A 100 -30.35 56.17 20.85
CA LYS A 100 -30.40 57.10 21.99
C LYS A 100 -31.61 58.04 21.87
N VAL A 101 -31.87 58.60 20.69
CA VAL A 101 -33.01 59.49 20.44
C VAL A 101 -34.35 58.77 20.74
N ALA A 102 -34.51 57.56 20.21
CA ALA A 102 -35.70 56.74 20.49
C ALA A 102 -35.89 56.48 21.99
N ASN A 103 -34.79 56.19 22.71
CA ASN A 103 -34.83 55.98 24.15
C ASN A 103 -35.24 57.25 24.92
N GLN A 104 -34.70 58.42 24.57
CA GLN A 104 -35.03 59.69 25.23
C GLN A 104 -36.48 60.13 25.00
N LEU A 105 -37.01 59.90 23.78
CA LEU A 105 -38.41 60.13 23.46
C LEU A 105 -39.34 59.19 24.26
N ARG A 106 -38.98 57.90 24.36
CA ARG A 106 -39.73 56.90 25.13
C ARG A 106 -39.72 57.21 26.62
N SER A 107 -38.58 57.66 27.17
CA SER A 107 -38.45 58.05 28.58
C SER A 107 -38.99 59.45 28.89
N ARG A 108 -39.57 60.16 27.91
CA ARG A 108 -40.11 61.53 28.04
C ARG A 108 -39.10 62.55 28.59
N ARG A 109 -37.81 62.33 28.36
CA ARG A 109 -36.74 63.23 28.80
C ARG A 109 -36.44 64.33 27.78
N MET A 110 -36.76 64.07 26.51
CA MET A 110 -36.66 65.02 25.42
C MET A 110 -38.02 65.21 24.70
N PRO A 111 -38.36 66.42 24.23
CA PRO A 111 -37.67 67.71 24.48
C PRO A 111 -37.67 68.10 25.99
N PRO A 112 -36.79 68.99 26.46
CA PRO A 112 -36.76 69.42 27.86
C PRO A 112 -38.02 70.24 28.23
N ARG A 113 -38.32 70.37 29.53
CA ARG A 113 -39.62 70.88 30.03
C ARG A 113 -39.96 72.30 29.54
N ASP A 114 -38.94 73.10 29.29
CA ASP A 114 -38.95 74.48 28.82
C ASP A 114 -39.06 74.62 27.29
N ALA A 115 -38.92 73.53 26.55
CA ALA A 115 -39.08 73.50 25.09
C ALA A 115 -40.50 73.05 24.66
N ALA A 116 -40.84 73.31 23.40
CA ALA A 116 -42.10 72.87 22.81
C ALA A 116 -42.28 71.35 22.93
N GLN A 117 -43.37 70.91 23.56
CA GLN A 117 -43.63 69.49 23.82
C GLN A 117 -44.54 68.86 22.75
N PRO A 118 -44.20 67.68 22.21
CA PRO A 118 -45.14 66.92 21.40
C PRO A 118 -46.27 66.36 22.28
N ASN A 119 -47.50 66.38 21.76
CA ASN A 119 -48.61 65.67 22.38
C ASN A 119 -48.36 64.13 22.35
N ALA A 120 -49.18 63.37 23.07
CA ALA A 120 -48.99 61.92 23.19
C ALA A 120 -48.96 61.19 21.84
N ALA A 121 -49.80 61.62 20.88
CA ALA A 121 -49.86 61.02 19.54
C ALA A 121 -48.59 61.34 18.72
N ASP A 122 -48.10 62.58 18.76
CA ASP A 122 -46.88 63.00 18.06
C ASP A 122 -45.62 62.34 18.64
N ARG A 123 -45.54 62.21 19.97
CA ARG A 123 -44.42 61.51 20.63
C ARG A 123 -44.39 60.03 20.27
N LYS A 124 -45.55 59.37 20.27
CA LYS A 124 -45.69 57.97 19.85
C LYS A 124 -45.28 57.81 18.39
N ARG A 125 -45.80 58.67 17.50
CA ARG A 125 -45.42 58.71 16.07
C ARG A 125 -43.91 58.88 15.86
N LEU A 126 -43.27 59.81 16.58
CA LEU A 126 -41.81 60.02 16.51
C LEU A 126 -41.03 58.77 16.94
N SER A 127 -41.35 58.21 18.11
CA SER A 127 -40.65 57.05 18.66
C SER A 127 -40.81 55.80 17.78
N GLU A 128 -42.04 55.49 17.37
CA GLU A 128 -42.34 54.30 16.55
C GLU A 128 -41.70 54.43 15.17
N SER A 129 -41.72 55.62 14.57
CA SER A 129 -41.11 55.83 13.26
C SER A 129 -39.59 55.69 13.28
N ILE A 130 -38.92 56.22 14.31
CA ILE A 130 -37.47 56.06 14.49
C ILE A 130 -37.14 54.58 14.71
N GLN A 131 -37.94 53.88 15.54
CA GLN A 131 -37.75 52.46 15.80
C GLN A 131 -37.98 51.60 14.54
N GLN A 132 -38.99 51.91 13.72
CA GLN A 132 -39.24 51.24 12.45
C GLN A 132 -38.08 51.45 11.48
N ARG A 133 -37.53 52.66 11.38
CA ARG A 133 -36.36 52.93 10.53
C ARG A 133 -35.08 52.25 11.03
N LEU A 134 -34.88 52.19 12.35
CA LEU A 134 -33.81 51.38 12.94
C LEU A 134 -34.01 49.89 12.62
N GLN A 135 -35.23 49.37 12.74
CA GLN A 135 -35.52 47.98 12.41
C GLN A 135 -35.34 47.69 10.92
N GLN A 136 -35.73 48.61 10.04
CA GLN A 136 -35.48 48.54 8.61
C GLN A 136 -33.98 48.53 8.32
N ALA A 137 -33.18 49.35 9.02
CA ALA A 137 -31.73 49.32 8.91
C ALA A 137 -31.16 47.97 9.36
N VAL A 138 -31.59 47.44 10.51
CA VAL A 138 -31.17 46.09 10.98
C VAL A 138 -31.53 45.02 9.96
N THR A 139 -32.77 45.01 9.47
CA THR A 139 -33.24 44.01 8.50
C THR A 139 -32.50 44.14 7.17
N ARG A 140 -32.23 45.37 6.70
CA ARG A 140 -31.50 45.63 5.45
C ARG A 140 -30.04 45.19 5.53
N HIS A 141 -29.44 45.30 6.72
CA HIS A 141 -28.06 44.88 7.00
C HIS A 141 -28.01 43.53 7.73
N ALA A 142 -29.10 42.76 7.73
CA ALA A 142 -29.13 41.46 8.36
C ALA A 142 -28.16 40.52 7.63
N GLY A 143 -27.18 39.99 8.36
CA GLY A 143 -26.11 39.16 7.80
C GLY A 143 -24.82 39.92 7.45
N ASP A 144 -24.79 41.25 7.57
CA ASP A 144 -23.54 42.03 7.51
C ASP A 144 -22.89 42.03 8.90
N PRO A 145 -21.74 41.36 9.10
CA PRO A 145 -21.05 41.33 10.39
C PRO A 145 -20.39 42.67 10.75
N GLY A 146 -20.47 43.68 9.89
CA GLY A 146 -19.77 44.95 10.03
C GLY A 146 -18.30 44.83 9.66
N ARG A 147 -17.46 45.70 10.23
CA ARG A 147 -16.01 45.65 9.97
C ARG A 147 -15.40 44.40 10.60
N ILE A 148 -14.97 43.46 9.76
CA ILE A 148 -14.21 42.29 10.17
C ILE A 148 -12.77 42.74 10.44
N VAL A 149 -12.31 42.55 11.68
CA VAL A 149 -10.90 42.75 12.04
C VAL A 149 -10.13 41.51 11.57
N MET A 150 -9.17 41.70 10.67
CA MET A 150 -8.27 40.63 10.26
C MET A 150 -7.57 40.06 11.49
N ARG A 151 -7.54 38.74 11.60
CA ARG A 151 -6.97 38.04 12.74
C ARG A 151 -6.05 36.93 12.26
N ARG A 152 -5.01 36.63 13.03
CA ARG A 152 -4.20 35.41 12.83
C ARG A 152 -4.90 34.18 13.42
N LEU A 153 -4.48 32.99 13.01
CA LEU A 153 -4.85 31.77 13.72
C LEU A 153 -4.24 31.80 15.13
N THR A 154 -4.91 31.25 16.14
CA THR A 154 -4.23 30.96 17.42
C THR A 154 -3.18 29.86 17.22
N SER A 155 -2.30 29.66 18.19
CA SER A 155 -1.35 28.54 18.19
C SER A 155 -2.06 27.19 18.03
N ALA A 156 -3.16 26.98 18.75
CA ALA A 156 -4.00 25.79 18.65
C ALA A 156 -4.72 25.69 17.30
N GLU A 157 -5.32 26.78 16.80
CA GLU A 157 -5.98 26.78 15.49
C GLU A 157 -4.99 26.46 14.36
N TYR A 158 -3.76 26.97 14.43
CA TYR A 158 -2.71 26.65 13.47
C TYR A 158 -2.34 25.17 13.53
N ASP A 159 -2.13 24.61 14.72
CA ASP A 159 -1.81 23.18 14.91
C ASP A 159 -2.91 22.25 14.38
N TYR A 160 -4.18 22.57 14.66
CA TYR A 160 -5.32 21.83 14.08
C TYR A 160 -5.36 21.95 12.57
N THR A 161 -5.10 23.14 12.01
CA THR A 161 -5.06 23.35 10.56
C THR A 161 -3.96 22.52 9.91
N ILE A 162 -2.75 22.51 10.48
CA ILE A 162 -1.64 21.67 10.00
C ILE A 162 -2.03 20.19 10.07
N ARG A 163 -2.66 19.75 11.15
CA ARG A 163 -3.12 18.37 11.29
C ARG A 163 -4.17 17.99 10.26
N ASP A 164 -5.10 18.90 9.95
CA ASP A 164 -6.14 18.65 8.96
C ASP A 164 -5.56 18.62 7.53
N LEU A 165 -4.58 19.47 7.22
CA LEU A 165 -3.91 19.52 5.92
C LEU A 165 -2.97 18.33 5.69
N THR A 166 -2.19 17.95 6.71
CA THR A 166 -1.11 16.95 6.57
C THR A 166 -1.51 15.56 7.06
N GLY A 167 -2.55 15.45 7.88
CA GLY A 167 -2.90 14.25 8.63
C GLY A 167 -1.96 13.94 9.81
N LEU A 168 -0.95 14.78 10.07
CA LEU A 168 0.09 14.55 11.07
C LEU A 168 -0.16 15.35 12.35
N ARG A 169 0.15 14.73 13.50
CA ARG A 169 0.23 15.45 14.79
C ARG A 169 1.68 15.85 15.03
N LEU A 170 2.02 17.08 14.66
CA LEU A 170 3.38 17.61 14.78
C LEU A 170 3.60 18.46 16.04
N ASP A 171 2.52 18.73 16.79
CA ASP A 171 2.52 19.53 18.02
C ASP A 171 3.22 20.90 17.86
N VAL A 172 3.03 21.54 16.70
CA VAL A 172 3.72 22.81 16.34
C VAL A 172 3.35 23.95 17.29
N HIS A 173 2.17 23.89 17.92
CA HIS A 173 1.74 24.86 18.94
C HIS A 173 2.73 25.01 20.10
N ARG A 174 3.55 24.00 20.41
CA ARG A 174 4.53 24.04 21.52
C ARG A 174 5.64 25.07 21.29
N GLY A 175 5.92 25.42 20.03
CA GLY A 175 6.89 26.45 19.68
C GLY A 175 6.36 27.88 19.80
N PHE A 176 5.05 28.06 19.99
CA PHE A 176 4.42 29.38 20.01
C PHE A 176 4.52 30.06 21.38
N VAL A 177 4.46 31.39 21.35
CA VAL A 177 4.16 32.19 22.55
C VAL A 177 2.66 32.12 22.86
N SER A 178 2.30 32.31 24.13
CA SER A 178 0.89 32.31 24.56
C SER A 178 0.07 33.34 23.77
N ASP A 179 -1.11 32.91 23.32
CA ASP A 179 -2.03 33.79 22.60
C ASP A 179 -2.62 34.86 23.54
N ALA A 180 -2.73 36.09 23.03
CA ALA A 180 -3.33 37.18 23.78
C ALA A 180 -4.81 36.89 24.05
N VAL A 181 -5.23 37.10 25.30
CA VAL A 181 -6.62 36.94 25.74
C VAL A 181 -7.28 38.30 25.82
N GLY A 182 -8.37 38.49 25.09
CA GLY A 182 -9.14 39.74 25.18
C GLY A 182 -9.87 39.85 26.52
N GLY A 183 -10.36 41.04 26.86
CA GLY A 183 -11.10 41.27 28.12
C GLY A 183 -12.36 40.38 28.34
N ALA A 184 -12.78 39.62 27.32
CA ALA A 184 -13.86 38.63 27.39
C ALA A 184 -13.37 37.18 27.64
N GLY A 185 -12.06 36.93 27.80
CA GLY A 185 -11.52 35.60 28.12
C GLY A 185 -11.24 34.69 26.92
N PHE A 186 -11.45 35.16 25.68
CA PHE A 186 -11.23 34.36 24.47
C PHE A 186 -9.91 34.71 23.77
N THR A 187 -9.21 33.70 23.26
CA THR A 187 -7.94 33.83 22.52
C THR A 187 -8.12 34.10 21.03
N ASN A 188 -9.34 33.92 20.48
CA ASN A 188 -9.66 34.11 19.06
C ASN A 188 -10.32 35.47 18.75
N SER A 189 -10.22 36.43 19.67
CA SER A 189 -10.77 37.78 19.47
C SER A 189 -9.83 38.61 18.60
N GLY A 190 -10.28 38.98 17.39
CA GLY A 190 -9.45 39.70 16.41
C GLY A 190 -8.87 41.02 16.91
N GLY A 191 -9.54 41.70 17.85
CA GLY A 191 -9.07 42.97 18.42
C GLY A 191 -7.79 42.88 19.26
N VAL A 192 -7.35 41.66 19.64
CA VAL A 192 -6.12 41.43 20.43
C VAL A 192 -5.14 40.48 19.75
N GLN A 193 -5.45 39.99 18.54
CA GLN A 193 -4.62 39.05 17.79
C GLN A 193 -3.66 39.76 16.81
N PHE A 194 -2.86 40.68 17.32
CA PHE A 194 -1.82 41.34 16.53
C PHE A 194 -0.62 40.40 16.26
N ILE A 195 0.09 40.65 15.16
CA ILE A 195 1.33 39.92 14.81
C ILE A 195 2.51 40.72 15.35
N GLN A 196 3.32 40.10 16.19
CA GLN A 196 4.63 40.60 16.62
C GLN A 196 5.74 39.88 15.84
N ASP A 197 6.92 40.47 15.77
CA ASP A 197 8.10 39.87 15.10
C ASP A 197 8.40 38.45 15.64
N SER A 198 8.35 38.27 16.96
CA SER A 198 8.53 36.97 17.61
C SER A 198 7.48 35.95 17.19
N THR A 199 6.21 36.37 17.09
CA THR A 199 5.10 35.53 16.66
C THR A 199 5.25 35.11 15.20
N LEU A 200 5.65 36.03 14.31
CA LEU A 200 5.94 35.70 12.91
C LEU A 200 7.08 34.68 12.80
N GLN A 201 8.15 34.87 13.57
CA GLN A 201 9.25 33.90 13.63
C GLN A 201 8.76 32.51 14.03
N ARG A 202 7.85 32.40 15.03
CA ARG A 202 7.27 31.10 15.43
C ARG A 202 6.44 30.45 14.32
N TYR A 203 5.68 31.22 13.55
CA TYR A 203 4.98 30.67 12.37
C TYR A 203 5.96 30.15 11.32
N LEU A 204 7.04 30.88 11.04
CA LEU A 204 8.04 30.45 10.06
C LEU A 204 8.79 29.21 10.52
N ASP A 205 9.15 29.12 11.81
CA ASP A 205 9.78 27.93 12.38
C ASP A 205 8.84 26.72 12.35
N ALA A 206 7.57 26.91 12.68
CA ALA A 206 6.55 25.86 12.55
C ALA A 206 6.36 25.43 11.09
N ALA A 207 6.35 26.37 10.15
CA ALA A 207 6.24 26.06 8.73
C ALA A 207 7.46 25.28 8.22
N ARG A 208 8.68 25.58 8.69
CA ARG A 208 9.89 24.79 8.40
C ARG A 208 9.77 23.37 8.96
N GLN A 209 9.34 23.24 10.22
CA GLN A 209 9.10 21.93 10.82
C GLN A 209 8.12 21.11 9.99
N VAL A 210 7.00 21.70 9.55
CA VAL A 210 6.03 21.03 8.66
C VAL A 210 6.66 20.64 7.32
N ALA A 211 7.44 21.54 6.72
CA ALA A 211 8.12 21.28 5.45
C ALA A 211 9.14 20.15 5.54
N ASP A 212 9.80 19.97 6.68
CA ASP A 212 10.73 18.85 6.91
C ASP A 212 10.04 17.48 6.85
N HIS A 213 8.72 17.42 7.04
CA HIS A 213 7.90 16.21 6.90
C HIS A 213 7.38 15.97 5.49
N ALA A 214 7.61 16.89 4.54
CA ALA A 214 7.14 16.75 3.17
C ALA A 214 7.90 15.65 2.42
N VAL A 215 7.16 14.85 1.67
CA VAL A 215 7.64 13.79 0.79
C VAL A 215 7.50 14.29 -0.64
N ILE A 216 8.62 14.74 -1.21
CA ILE A 216 8.70 15.29 -2.56
C ILE A 216 9.43 14.27 -3.44
N GLY A 217 8.66 13.40 -4.09
CA GLY A 217 9.18 12.29 -4.91
C GLY A 217 8.59 12.24 -6.31
N SER A 218 8.56 11.06 -6.91
CA SER A 218 7.98 10.79 -8.23
C SER A 218 6.44 10.75 -8.25
N GLY A 219 5.81 10.84 -7.06
CA GLY A 219 4.36 10.94 -6.87
C GLY A 219 3.88 12.34 -6.48
N PRO A 220 2.60 12.49 -6.12
CA PRO A 220 2.05 13.73 -5.56
C PRO A 220 2.76 14.12 -4.25
N LEU A 221 2.71 15.41 -3.92
CA LEU A 221 3.18 15.90 -2.64
C LEU A 221 2.42 15.21 -1.50
N ALA A 222 3.15 14.70 -0.52
CA ALA A 222 2.58 14.06 0.67
C ALA A 222 3.37 14.45 1.91
N PHE A 223 2.91 14.01 3.08
CA PHE A 223 3.61 14.21 4.35
C PHE A 223 3.83 12.87 5.06
N HIS A 224 4.95 12.74 5.75
CA HIS A 224 5.29 11.55 6.55
C HIS A 224 5.74 11.94 7.95
N ARG A 225 5.42 11.09 8.94
CA ARG A 225 5.65 11.38 10.37
C ARG A 225 7.12 11.62 10.72
N ASP A 226 8.03 11.00 9.99
CA ASP A 226 9.47 11.09 10.18
C ASP A 226 9.99 12.16 9.20
N PRO A 227 10.85 13.11 9.61
CA PRO A 227 11.30 14.18 8.75
C PRO A 227 12.55 13.83 7.92
N GLY A 228 12.84 14.66 6.92
CA GLY A 228 14.07 14.64 6.13
C GLY A 228 14.25 13.37 5.28
N ASN A 229 15.51 13.06 4.94
CA ASN A 229 15.84 11.93 4.06
C ASN A 229 15.41 10.58 4.64
N THR A 230 15.57 10.39 5.96
CA THR A 230 15.08 9.19 6.66
C THR A 230 13.56 9.06 6.51
N GLY A 231 12.83 10.17 6.67
CA GLY A 231 11.40 10.23 6.43
C GLY A 231 10.98 9.85 5.02
N PHE A 232 11.72 10.34 4.02
CA PHE A 232 11.51 10.04 2.62
C PHE A 232 11.68 8.54 2.31
N GLU A 233 12.76 7.93 2.80
CA GLU A 233 13.03 6.49 2.69
C GLU A 233 11.92 5.65 3.38
N LEU A 234 11.61 5.96 4.64
CA LEU A 234 10.59 5.23 5.41
C LEU A 234 9.18 5.37 4.81
N SER A 235 8.85 6.53 4.23
CA SER A 235 7.60 6.76 3.51
C SER A 235 7.48 5.86 2.28
N ALA A 236 8.57 5.72 1.51
CA ALA A 236 8.62 4.83 0.36
C ALA A 236 8.43 3.37 0.76
N ILE A 237 9.17 2.90 1.77
CA ILE A 237 9.04 1.54 2.33
C ILE A 237 7.62 1.28 2.81
N THR A 238 7.04 2.21 3.59
CA THR A 238 5.67 2.07 4.12
C THR A 238 4.63 1.94 3.00
N ARG A 239 4.76 2.71 1.92
CA ARG A 239 3.86 2.61 0.76
C ARG A 239 4.02 1.28 0.02
N ILE A 240 5.25 0.81 -0.19
CA ILE A 240 5.52 -0.50 -0.81
C ILE A 240 4.89 -1.61 0.03
N GLN A 241 5.20 -1.65 1.33
CA GLN A 241 4.67 -2.64 2.27
C GLN A 241 3.14 -2.64 2.33
N SER A 242 2.52 -1.46 2.32
CA SER A 242 1.06 -1.34 2.31
C SER A 242 0.44 -1.97 1.05
N ILE A 243 1.01 -1.72 -0.13
CA ILE A 243 0.53 -2.32 -1.38
C ILE A 243 0.75 -3.83 -1.36
N TYR A 244 1.92 -4.29 -0.93
CA TYR A 244 2.25 -5.71 -0.86
C TYR A 244 1.33 -6.48 0.07
N ARG A 245 1.02 -5.94 1.25
CA ARG A 245 0.10 -6.57 2.22
C ARG A 245 -1.34 -6.61 1.74
N ASN A 246 -1.78 -5.57 1.02
CA ASN A 246 -3.17 -5.46 0.59
C ASN A 246 -3.48 -6.27 -0.67
N HIS A 247 -2.49 -6.49 -1.54
CA HIS A 247 -2.71 -7.07 -2.87
C HIS A 247 -1.96 -8.38 -3.11
N GLY A 248 -0.90 -8.67 -2.35
CA GLY A 248 -0.06 -9.84 -2.56
C GLY A 248 -0.30 -10.97 -1.56
N PHE A 249 0.54 -11.99 -1.65
CA PHE A 249 0.60 -13.11 -0.73
C PHE A 249 2.04 -13.61 -0.54
N ARG A 250 2.28 -14.18 0.65
CA ARG A 250 3.56 -14.81 1.01
C ARG A 250 3.29 -16.00 1.93
N THR A 251 3.87 -17.15 1.63
CA THR A 251 3.76 -18.39 2.44
C THR A 251 4.85 -18.55 3.49
N ALA A 252 5.82 -17.64 3.51
CA ALA A 252 7.12 -17.81 4.14
C ALA A 252 7.45 -16.68 5.11
N ALA A 253 7.74 -17.01 6.36
CA ALA A 253 8.26 -16.09 7.36
C ALA A 253 9.79 -16.01 7.28
N GLY A 254 10.35 -15.03 6.56
CA GLY A 254 11.73 -14.61 6.85
C GLY A 254 11.72 -13.75 8.12
N GLU A 255 12.64 -14.00 9.06
CA GLU A 255 12.83 -13.31 10.35
C GLU A 255 11.61 -12.52 10.88
N GLY A 256 10.55 -13.23 11.27
CA GLY A 256 9.40 -12.64 11.96
C GLY A 256 8.23 -12.15 11.07
N GLY A 257 8.27 -12.33 9.75
CA GLY A 257 7.13 -12.02 8.87
C GLY A 257 6.02 -13.08 8.93
N GLU A 258 4.75 -12.72 9.16
CA GLU A 258 3.66 -13.70 9.13
C GLU A 258 3.22 -14.02 7.69
N PRO A 259 2.87 -15.28 7.36
CA PRO A 259 2.29 -15.59 6.07
C PRO A 259 0.91 -14.93 5.91
N PHE A 260 0.63 -14.38 4.73
CA PHE A 260 -0.64 -13.70 4.44
C PHE A 260 -1.08 -13.93 2.99
N GLY A 261 -2.36 -13.69 2.71
CA GLY A 261 -2.95 -13.83 1.37
C GLY A 261 -3.05 -15.26 0.85
N LEU A 262 -2.91 -16.26 1.73
CA LEU A 262 -2.97 -17.69 1.37
C LEU A 262 -4.35 -18.14 0.84
N ASP A 263 -5.38 -17.35 1.13
CA ASP A 263 -6.76 -17.55 0.72
C ASP A 263 -7.06 -16.97 -0.67
N LEU A 264 -6.13 -16.22 -1.28
CA LEU A 264 -6.34 -15.63 -2.61
C LEU A 264 -6.50 -16.69 -3.71
N TYR A 265 -5.73 -17.78 -3.70
CA TYR A 265 -5.90 -18.88 -4.66
C TYR A 265 -7.28 -19.55 -4.61
N PRO A 266 -7.77 -20.06 -3.46
CA PRO A 266 -9.07 -20.72 -3.42
C PRO A 266 -10.22 -19.76 -3.77
N ARG A 267 -10.13 -18.49 -3.36
CA ARG A 267 -11.09 -17.45 -3.77
C ARG A 267 -11.05 -17.21 -5.28
N ALA A 268 -9.85 -17.12 -5.88
CA ALA A 268 -9.70 -16.94 -7.32
C ALA A 268 -10.20 -18.15 -8.13
N PHE A 269 -9.96 -19.37 -7.67
CA PHE A 269 -10.51 -20.59 -8.28
C PHE A 269 -12.05 -20.61 -8.24
N TYR A 270 -12.63 -20.22 -7.11
CA TYR A 270 -14.08 -20.14 -6.97
C TYR A 270 -14.68 -19.02 -7.83
N ALA A 271 -14.10 -17.82 -7.81
CA ALA A 271 -14.53 -16.68 -8.61
C ALA A 271 -14.41 -16.97 -10.12
N ALA A 272 -13.37 -17.70 -10.54
CA ALA A 272 -13.22 -18.15 -11.93
C ALA A 272 -14.36 -19.11 -12.31
N TRP A 273 -14.76 -20.01 -11.40
CA TRP A 273 -15.84 -20.96 -11.63
C TRP A 273 -17.19 -20.23 -11.70
N LEU A 274 -17.41 -19.25 -10.82
CA LEU A 274 -18.57 -18.35 -10.87
C LEU A 274 -18.64 -17.62 -12.21
N PHE A 275 -17.51 -17.11 -12.71
CA PHE A 275 -17.46 -16.41 -13.99
C PHE A 275 -17.81 -17.37 -15.15
N SER A 276 -17.26 -18.58 -15.15
CA SER A 276 -17.57 -19.60 -16.17
C SER A 276 -19.06 -19.98 -16.19
N HIS A 277 -19.70 -20.05 -15.03
CA HIS A 277 -21.10 -20.47 -14.89
C HIS A 277 -22.08 -19.32 -14.68
N ARG A 278 -21.64 -18.07 -14.86
CA ARG A 278 -22.41 -16.87 -14.51
C ARG A 278 -23.80 -16.81 -15.14
N LYS A 279 -23.98 -17.31 -16.36
CA LYS A 279 -25.29 -17.36 -17.04
C LYS A 279 -26.27 -18.29 -16.30
N ALA A 280 -25.84 -19.50 -15.98
CA ALA A 280 -26.65 -20.48 -15.24
C ALA A 280 -26.95 -20.02 -13.81
N LEU A 281 -26.10 -19.16 -13.24
CA LEU A 281 -26.28 -18.56 -11.91
C LEU A 281 -27.16 -17.29 -11.92
N GLY A 282 -27.77 -16.92 -13.05
CA GLY A 282 -28.55 -15.68 -13.17
C GLY A 282 -27.70 -14.39 -13.13
N ARG A 283 -26.39 -14.50 -13.33
CA ARG A 283 -25.39 -13.40 -13.32
C ARG A 283 -24.78 -13.16 -14.70
N GLY A 284 -25.56 -13.33 -15.78
CA GLY A 284 -25.06 -13.29 -17.15
C GLY A 284 -24.29 -12.02 -17.54
N ALA A 285 -24.65 -10.88 -16.95
CA ALA A 285 -24.02 -9.58 -17.17
C ALA A 285 -22.75 -9.32 -16.33
N ALA A 286 -22.42 -10.21 -15.39
CA ALA A 286 -21.28 -10.00 -14.50
C ALA A 286 -19.94 -10.10 -15.23
N ASP A 287 -19.09 -9.10 -15.05
CA ASP A 287 -17.71 -9.08 -15.56
C ASP A 287 -16.69 -9.52 -14.48
N TYR A 288 -15.41 -9.57 -14.84
CA TYR A 288 -14.34 -9.90 -13.88
C TYR A 288 -14.27 -8.91 -12.72
N THR A 289 -14.52 -7.63 -12.97
CA THR A 289 -14.42 -6.58 -11.94
C THR A 289 -15.46 -6.79 -10.85
N GLN A 290 -16.71 -7.03 -11.24
CA GLN A 290 -17.82 -7.25 -10.32
C GLN A 290 -17.61 -8.52 -9.48
N LEU A 291 -17.22 -9.63 -10.10
CA LEU A 291 -17.02 -10.89 -9.39
C LEU A 291 -15.76 -10.86 -8.52
N ALA A 292 -14.65 -10.29 -9.00
CA ALA A 292 -13.44 -10.17 -8.20
C ALA A 292 -13.71 -9.35 -6.93
N ARG A 293 -14.34 -8.18 -7.05
CA ARG A 293 -14.68 -7.33 -5.89
C ARG A 293 -15.62 -8.02 -4.91
N ALA A 294 -16.62 -8.76 -5.41
CA ALA A 294 -17.54 -9.51 -4.55
C ALA A 294 -16.83 -10.59 -3.72
N GLU A 295 -15.81 -11.21 -4.29
CA GLU A 295 -14.96 -12.20 -3.63
C GLU A 295 -13.70 -11.57 -3.01
N GLY A 296 -13.59 -10.24 -2.95
CA GLY A 296 -12.48 -9.43 -2.41
C GLY A 296 -11.11 -9.68 -3.05
N LEU A 297 -11.08 -9.91 -4.35
CA LEU A 297 -9.89 -10.12 -5.18
C LEU A 297 -9.64 -8.89 -6.07
N ASP A 298 -8.39 -8.75 -6.51
CA ASP A 298 -8.08 -7.83 -7.61
C ASP A 298 -8.57 -8.39 -8.97
N PRO A 299 -9.23 -7.58 -9.81
CA PRO A 299 -9.75 -8.03 -11.11
C PRO A 299 -8.70 -8.63 -12.05
N PRO A 300 -7.47 -8.08 -12.17
CA PRO A 300 -6.41 -8.69 -12.99
C PRO A 300 -6.06 -10.11 -12.53
N PHE A 301 -6.03 -10.35 -11.20
CA PHE A 301 -5.70 -11.66 -10.65
C PHE A 301 -6.75 -12.71 -11.01
N LEU A 302 -8.04 -12.37 -10.85
CA LEU A 302 -9.13 -13.25 -11.26
C LEU A 302 -9.04 -13.57 -12.76
N LYS A 303 -8.85 -12.55 -13.59
CA LYS A 303 -8.74 -12.74 -15.05
C LYS A 303 -7.57 -13.68 -15.39
N TYR A 304 -6.41 -13.46 -14.77
CA TYR A 304 -5.22 -14.28 -14.97
C TYR A 304 -5.47 -15.74 -14.59
N ILE A 305 -5.98 -16.01 -13.39
CA ILE A 305 -6.24 -17.38 -12.92
C ILE A 305 -7.27 -18.08 -13.80
N HIS A 306 -8.35 -17.39 -14.17
CA HIS A 306 -9.37 -17.96 -15.05
C HIS A 306 -8.80 -18.31 -16.44
N GLN A 307 -7.92 -17.49 -17.01
CA GLN A 307 -7.24 -17.78 -18.27
C GLN A 307 -6.28 -18.96 -18.12
N LEU A 308 -5.45 -18.98 -17.07
CA LEU A 308 -4.50 -20.05 -16.78
C LEU A 308 -5.21 -21.41 -16.68
N LEU A 309 -6.33 -21.50 -15.96
CA LEU A 309 -7.07 -22.74 -15.77
C LEU A 309 -7.75 -23.27 -17.05
N GLN A 310 -7.80 -22.48 -18.13
CA GLN A 310 -8.34 -22.87 -19.42
C GLN A 310 -7.26 -23.24 -20.46
N GLN A 311 -5.99 -23.03 -20.14
CA GLN A 311 -4.89 -23.36 -21.03
C GLN A 311 -4.78 -24.88 -21.24
N ARG A 312 -4.48 -25.31 -22.46
CA ARG A 312 -4.39 -26.72 -22.86
C ARG A 312 -2.96 -27.26 -22.88
N ASP A 313 -1.97 -26.37 -22.95
CA ASP A 313 -0.53 -26.66 -23.09
C ASP A 313 0.24 -26.58 -21.76
N LEU A 314 -0.48 -26.78 -20.65
CA LEU A 314 0.14 -26.81 -19.33
C LEU A 314 0.93 -28.12 -19.12
N GLY A 315 2.13 -27.99 -18.57
CA GLY A 315 2.88 -29.13 -18.03
C GLY A 315 2.41 -29.48 -16.61
N PHE A 316 2.75 -30.68 -16.16
CA PHE A 316 2.56 -31.07 -14.77
C PHE A 316 3.44 -30.21 -13.83
N PRO A 317 2.96 -29.75 -12.67
CA PRO A 317 1.64 -30.03 -12.05
C PRO A 317 0.49 -29.09 -12.45
N SER A 318 0.76 -27.99 -13.16
CA SER A 318 -0.29 -27.01 -13.51
C SER A 318 -1.45 -27.64 -14.28
N SER A 319 -1.16 -28.59 -15.19
CA SER A 319 -2.19 -29.32 -15.95
C SER A 319 -3.13 -30.11 -15.06
N GLU A 320 -2.63 -30.74 -14.00
CA GLU A 320 -3.43 -31.52 -13.06
C GLU A 320 -4.42 -30.61 -12.31
N ILE A 321 -3.96 -29.44 -11.84
CA ILE A 321 -4.78 -28.45 -11.15
C ILE A 321 -5.86 -27.88 -12.07
N ALA A 322 -5.47 -27.50 -13.29
CA ALA A 322 -6.40 -27.00 -14.30
C ALA A 322 -7.47 -28.04 -14.64
N HIS A 323 -7.06 -29.30 -14.87
CA HIS A 323 -7.98 -30.39 -15.17
C HIS A 323 -8.96 -30.65 -14.02
N ALA A 324 -8.48 -30.72 -12.78
CA ALA A 324 -9.32 -30.93 -11.61
C ALA A 324 -10.32 -29.78 -11.39
N TRP A 325 -9.92 -28.54 -11.72
CA TRP A 325 -10.82 -27.38 -11.70
C TRP A 325 -11.88 -27.44 -12.81
N GLN A 326 -11.49 -27.84 -14.04
CA GLN A 326 -12.42 -27.98 -15.18
C GLN A 326 -13.49 -29.07 -14.94
N GLN A 327 -13.19 -30.08 -14.10
CA GLN A 327 -14.12 -31.13 -13.69
C GLN A 327 -15.08 -30.72 -12.56
N LEU A 328 -15.02 -29.47 -12.06
CA LEU A 328 -15.98 -29.00 -11.06
C LEU A 328 -17.41 -29.03 -11.64
N PRO A 329 -18.40 -29.51 -10.88
CA PRO A 329 -19.75 -29.69 -11.40
C PRO A 329 -20.39 -28.35 -11.75
N ALA A 330 -21.16 -28.33 -12.83
CA ALA A 330 -22.01 -27.19 -13.19
C ALA A 330 -23.09 -26.97 -12.11
N PRO A 331 -23.55 -25.72 -11.92
CA PRO A 331 -24.63 -25.43 -11.00
C PRO A 331 -25.93 -26.13 -11.44
N PRO A 332 -26.77 -26.61 -10.50
CA PRO A 332 -28.05 -27.20 -10.82
C PRO A 332 -28.96 -26.16 -11.49
N VAL A 333 -29.69 -26.58 -12.53
CA VAL A 333 -30.69 -25.76 -13.20
C VAL A 333 -31.96 -25.78 -12.35
N ASP A 334 -32.63 -24.63 -12.18
CA ASP A 334 -33.91 -24.48 -11.46
C ASP A 334 -33.89 -24.88 -9.96
N ALA A 335 -32.73 -24.79 -9.31
CA ALA A 335 -32.64 -24.99 -7.86
C ALA A 335 -33.10 -23.76 -7.08
N GLY A 336 -33.86 -23.96 -6.00
CA GLY A 336 -34.21 -22.88 -5.06
C GLY A 336 -32.97 -22.23 -4.43
N SER A 337 -33.10 -20.99 -3.95
CA SER A 337 -31.98 -20.16 -3.45
C SER A 337 -31.13 -20.83 -2.36
N ALA A 338 -31.76 -21.58 -1.45
CA ALA A 338 -31.08 -22.32 -0.40
C ALA A 338 -30.22 -23.47 -0.95
N ALA A 339 -30.75 -24.24 -1.89
CA ALA A 339 -30.03 -25.33 -2.56
C ALA A 339 -28.85 -24.79 -3.40
N GLN A 340 -29.06 -23.66 -4.08
CA GLN A 340 -28.02 -22.98 -4.83
C GLN A 340 -26.88 -22.50 -3.91
N LYS A 341 -27.20 -21.91 -2.76
CA LYS A 341 -26.21 -21.48 -1.77
C LYS A 341 -25.42 -22.66 -1.22
N ALA A 342 -26.09 -23.75 -0.84
CA ALA A 342 -25.42 -24.96 -0.36
C ALA A 342 -24.52 -25.60 -1.42
N PHE A 343 -24.92 -25.57 -2.69
CA PHE A 343 -24.10 -26.02 -3.81
C PHE A 343 -22.84 -25.17 -3.95
N CYS A 344 -22.98 -23.84 -3.95
CA CYS A 344 -21.85 -22.90 -3.99
C CYS A 344 -20.85 -23.15 -2.86
N THR A 345 -21.31 -23.40 -1.63
CA THR A 345 -20.43 -23.74 -0.50
C THR A 345 -19.63 -25.03 -0.74
N ARG A 346 -20.23 -26.05 -1.38
CA ARG A 346 -19.49 -27.26 -1.77
C ARG A 346 -18.43 -27.01 -2.84
N ILE A 347 -18.69 -26.09 -3.78
CA ILE A 347 -17.69 -25.70 -4.78
C ILE A 347 -16.53 -24.94 -4.11
N GLN A 348 -16.82 -24.07 -3.14
CA GLN A 348 -15.79 -23.38 -2.36
C GLN A 348 -14.87 -24.39 -1.63
N ASP A 349 -15.42 -25.41 -0.98
CA ASP A 349 -14.62 -26.49 -0.35
C ASP A 349 -13.75 -27.24 -1.37
N ARG A 350 -14.26 -27.52 -2.57
CA ARG A 350 -13.45 -28.13 -3.64
C ARG A 350 -12.34 -27.20 -4.12
N CYS A 351 -12.60 -25.90 -4.22
CA CYS A 351 -11.57 -24.90 -4.57
C CYS A 351 -10.49 -24.77 -3.49
N GLN A 352 -10.88 -24.90 -2.21
CA GLN A 352 -9.94 -24.98 -1.09
C GLN A 352 -9.00 -26.19 -1.24
N LYS A 353 -9.55 -27.38 -1.57
CA LYS A 353 -8.75 -28.59 -1.83
C LYS A 353 -7.81 -28.44 -3.02
N LEU A 354 -8.22 -27.70 -4.07
CA LEU A 354 -7.33 -27.37 -5.19
C LEU A 354 -6.17 -26.47 -4.75
N ALA A 355 -6.43 -25.46 -3.91
CA ALA A 355 -5.37 -24.61 -3.37
C ALA A 355 -4.43 -25.36 -2.41
N GLU A 356 -4.95 -26.31 -1.63
CA GLU A 356 -4.12 -27.24 -0.85
C GLU A 356 -3.24 -28.10 -1.74
N ARG A 357 -3.74 -28.55 -2.89
CA ARG A 357 -2.95 -29.28 -3.89
C ARG A 357 -1.85 -28.43 -4.52
N VAL A 358 -2.12 -27.16 -4.84
CA VAL A 358 -1.10 -26.19 -5.27
C VAL A 358 0.02 -26.11 -4.23
N ARG A 359 -0.34 -25.88 -2.95
CA ARG A 359 0.61 -25.81 -1.84
C ARG A 359 1.36 -27.12 -1.63
N HIS A 360 0.69 -28.24 -1.78
CA HIS A 360 1.31 -29.56 -1.72
C HIS A 360 2.45 -29.68 -2.74
N TRP A 361 2.18 -29.38 -4.02
CA TRP A 361 3.19 -29.45 -5.07
C TRP A 361 4.32 -28.42 -4.89
N GLN A 362 3.97 -27.20 -4.48
CA GLN A 362 4.92 -26.15 -4.13
C GLN A 362 5.94 -26.62 -3.07
N ASN A 363 5.46 -27.19 -1.97
CA ASN A 363 6.33 -27.73 -0.91
C ASN A 363 7.06 -29.01 -1.36
N ARG A 364 6.41 -29.79 -2.22
CA ARG A 364 6.93 -31.06 -2.73
C ARG A 364 8.02 -30.90 -3.79
N PHE A 365 8.18 -29.75 -4.39
CA PHE A 365 9.27 -29.47 -5.33
C PHE A 365 10.34 -28.55 -4.76
N GLY A 366 10.05 -27.89 -3.64
CA GLY A 366 11.04 -27.12 -2.90
C GLY A 366 12.21 -27.96 -2.38
N ALA A 367 13.41 -27.38 -2.39
CA ALA A 367 14.64 -28.01 -1.91
C ALA A 367 14.65 -28.00 -0.37
N ASN A 368 14.66 -29.20 0.24
CA ASN A 368 14.83 -29.49 1.66
C ASN A 368 13.83 -28.82 2.63
N ALA A 369 12.86 -29.61 3.11
CA ALA A 369 11.82 -29.21 4.07
C ALA A 369 12.32 -28.90 5.50
N ASP A 370 13.62 -28.96 5.78
CA ASP A 370 14.18 -28.89 7.15
C ASP A 370 15.05 -27.65 7.41
N ALA A 371 15.24 -26.77 6.41
CA ALA A 371 15.73 -25.43 6.70
C ALA A 371 14.58 -24.63 7.32
N LYS A 372 14.49 -24.64 8.66
CA LYS A 372 13.56 -23.77 9.42
C LYS A 372 13.64 -22.28 9.03
N GLU A 373 14.67 -21.89 8.30
CA GLU A 373 15.05 -20.50 8.06
C GLU A 373 14.70 -19.99 6.66
N GLU A 374 14.49 -20.88 5.68
CA GLU A 374 14.03 -20.54 4.34
C GLU A 374 12.81 -21.39 4.06
N ALA A 375 11.60 -20.82 4.12
CA ALA A 375 10.47 -21.58 3.58
C ALA A 375 10.79 -21.90 2.12
N PRO A 376 10.66 -23.17 1.68
CA PRO A 376 11.19 -23.60 0.41
C PRO A 376 10.34 -23.00 -0.73
N VAL A 377 10.75 -21.82 -1.19
CA VAL A 377 10.20 -21.19 -2.39
C VAL A 377 10.75 -21.97 -3.57
N LEU A 378 9.86 -22.43 -4.44
CA LEU A 378 10.25 -23.20 -5.62
C LEU A 378 10.97 -22.25 -6.58
N ARG A 379 12.28 -22.40 -6.70
CA ARG A 379 13.11 -21.59 -7.59
C ARG A 379 13.80 -22.43 -8.65
N ALA A 380 13.97 -21.84 -9.82
CA ALA A 380 14.55 -22.53 -10.97
C ALA A 380 16.02 -22.93 -10.77
N ASP A 381 16.78 -22.10 -10.06
CA ASP A 381 18.19 -22.31 -9.74
C ASP A 381 18.42 -23.33 -8.63
N LEU A 382 17.43 -23.55 -7.75
CA LEU A 382 17.47 -24.56 -6.70
C LEU A 382 17.16 -25.97 -7.20
N PHE A 383 16.76 -26.12 -8.47
CA PHE A 383 16.33 -27.39 -9.03
C PHE A 383 17.49 -28.23 -9.59
N ARG A 384 18.36 -28.69 -8.67
CA ARG A 384 19.47 -29.61 -8.96
C ARG A 384 19.10 -31.02 -8.53
N VAL A 385 18.59 -31.80 -9.48
CA VAL A 385 18.26 -33.22 -9.30
C VAL A 385 19.37 -34.06 -9.91
N THR A 386 19.79 -35.10 -9.20
CA THR A 386 20.82 -36.04 -9.66
C THR A 386 20.35 -37.47 -9.39
N ARG A 387 21.11 -38.45 -9.90
CA ARG A 387 20.88 -39.87 -9.61
C ARG A 387 21.35 -40.27 -8.21
N VAL A 388 22.23 -39.49 -7.58
CA VAL A 388 22.88 -39.84 -6.31
C VAL A 388 22.82 -38.63 -5.38
N GLN A 389 22.17 -38.80 -4.24
CA GLN A 389 22.04 -37.74 -3.25
C GLN A 389 22.51 -38.22 -1.89
N ARG A 390 23.39 -37.43 -1.26
CA ARG A 390 23.80 -37.64 0.12
C ARG A 390 22.77 -37.05 1.08
N PHE A 391 22.41 -37.85 2.08
CA PHE A 391 21.53 -37.48 3.18
C PHE A 391 22.34 -37.39 4.48
N GLU A 392 22.18 -36.29 5.20
CA GLU A 392 22.70 -36.06 6.54
C GLU A 392 21.55 -35.67 7.46
N MET A 393 21.21 -36.55 8.40
CA MET A 393 20.10 -36.35 9.35
C MET A 393 20.64 -36.26 10.76
N ASN A 394 20.33 -35.19 11.48
CA ASN A 394 20.43 -35.19 12.93
C ASN A 394 19.19 -35.89 13.50
N ILE A 395 19.41 -36.90 14.33
CA ILE A 395 18.38 -37.67 15.01
C ILE A 395 18.47 -37.29 16.48
N ASN A 396 17.42 -36.68 17.00
CA ASN A 396 17.36 -36.22 18.38
C ASN A 396 16.32 -37.02 19.14
N TRP A 397 16.36 -37.03 20.47
CA TRP A 397 15.34 -37.69 21.27
C TRP A 397 15.26 -37.08 22.67
N PRO A 398 14.07 -37.11 23.31
CA PRO A 398 13.94 -36.73 24.71
C PRO A 398 14.82 -37.58 25.65
N PRO A 399 15.11 -37.08 26.86
CA PRO A 399 15.73 -37.90 27.90
C PRO A 399 14.90 -39.16 28.17
N LYS A 400 15.58 -40.28 28.46
CA LYS A 400 14.99 -41.60 28.76
C LYS A 400 14.42 -42.36 27.55
N THR A 401 14.53 -41.84 26.33
CA THR A 401 14.21 -42.61 25.13
C THR A 401 15.23 -43.73 24.92
N THR A 402 14.77 -44.95 24.68
CA THR A 402 15.62 -46.15 24.54
C THR A 402 15.80 -46.61 23.09
N THR A 403 14.93 -46.16 22.18
CA THR A 403 14.99 -46.50 20.76
C THR A 403 14.56 -45.30 19.91
N ALA A 404 15.19 -45.12 18.76
CA ALA A 404 14.77 -44.17 17.74
C ALA A 404 14.14 -44.92 16.56
N ASN A 405 12.94 -44.51 16.13
CA ASN A 405 12.21 -45.17 15.05
C ASN A 405 12.21 -44.31 13.80
N LEU A 406 12.86 -44.81 12.76
CA LEU A 406 12.99 -44.13 11.48
C LEU A 406 12.20 -44.84 10.39
N VAL A 407 11.79 -44.06 9.39
CA VAL A 407 11.07 -44.52 8.21
C VAL A 407 11.76 -43.97 6.97
N LEU A 408 12.16 -44.86 6.07
CA LEU A 408 12.54 -44.51 4.71
C LEU A 408 11.29 -44.54 3.84
N THR A 409 11.00 -43.43 3.17
CA THR A 409 9.95 -43.40 2.14
C THR A 409 10.55 -43.11 0.78
N VAL A 410 10.03 -43.80 -0.22
CA VAL A 410 10.24 -43.52 -1.63
C VAL A 410 8.87 -43.24 -2.21
N GLU A 411 8.73 -42.10 -2.86
CA GLU A 411 7.46 -41.61 -3.36
C GLU A 411 7.67 -41.06 -4.77
N SER A 412 6.69 -41.23 -5.66
CA SER A 412 6.76 -40.57 -6.98
C SER A 412 6.72 -39.05 -6.83
N ALA A 413 7.36 -38.37 -7.78
CA ALA A 413 7.22 -36.94 -7.99
C ALA A 413 6.14 -36.59 -9.05
N LEU A 414 5.35 -37.59 -9.45
CA LEU A 414 4.17 -37.52 -10.31
C LEU A 414 2.91 -37.95 -9.52
N PRO A 415 1.71 -37.51 -9.93
CA PRO A 415 0.47 -37.78 -9.21
C PRO A 415 0.05 -39.24 -9.42
N ASP A 416 -0.37 -39.90 -8.34
CA ASP A 416 -0.97 -41.25 -8.33
C ASP A 416 -0.12 -42.38 -8.96
N GLU A 417 1.13 -42.08 -9.32
CA GLU A 417 2.07 -43.04 -9.90
C GLU A 417 2.78 -43.83 -8.80
N ARG A 418 2.94 -45.14 -9.02
CA ARG A 418 3.68 -46.04 -8.13
C ARG A 418 4.80 -46.71 -8.92
N PRO A 419 5.86 -45.97 -9.27
CA PRO A 419 6.94 -46.51 -10.08
C PRO A 419 7.58 -47.67 -9.32
N ASP A 420 8.10 -48.65 -10.07
CA ASP A 420 8.93 -49.72 -9.51
C ASP A 420 10.37 -49.21 -9.29
N ALA A 421 10.46 -48.09 -8.57
CA ALA A 421 11.68 -47.38 -8.25
C ALA A 421 12.60 -48.27 -7.42
N LEU A 422 13.87 -48.38 -7.84
CA LEU A 422 14.88 -49.12 -7.11
C LEU A 422 15.94 -48.16 -6.59
N VAL A 423 16.03 -48.04 -5.27
CA VAL A 423 16.98 -47.12 -4.61
C VAL A 423 18.01 -47.92 -3.83
N ILE A 424 19.27 -47.68 -4.11
CA ILE A 424 20.41 -48.24 -3.40
C ILE A 424 20.83 -47.24 -2.32
N TRP A 425 20.79 -47.68 -1.06
CA TRP A 425 21.25 -46.91 0.09
C TRP A 425 22.67 -47.34 0.41
N LYS A 426 23.64 -46.54 -0.06
CA LYS A 426 25.08 -46.81 0.00
C LYS A 426 25.71 -46.27 1.27
N ASN A 427 26.59 -47.09 1.84
CA ASN A 427 27.39 -46.78 3.04
C ASN A 427 26.61 -46.12 4.20
N PRO A 428 25.44 -46.64 4.60
CA PRO A 428 24.68 -46.08 5.70
C PRO A 428 25.47 -46.23 7.01
N ARG A 429 25.69 -45.11 7.70
CA ARG A 429 26.48 -45.04 8.93
C ARG A 429 25.90 -44.03 9.91
N ILE A 430 26.04 -44.33 11.18
CA ILE A 430 25.53 -43.50 12.28
C ILE A 430 26.68 -43.10 13.20
N GLN A 431 26.64 -41.88 13.67
CA GLN A 431 27.57 -41.33 14.64
C GLN A 431 26.77 -40.83 15.83
N PHE A 432 27.11 -41.27 17.04
CA PHE A 432 26.45 -40.85 18.26
C PHE A 432 27.11 -39.60 18.85
N ARG A 433 26.32 -38.78 19.55
CA ARG A 433 26.78 -37.63 20.34
C ARG A 433 26.40 -37.82 21.79
N VAL A 434 27.42 -37.84 22.64
CA VAL A 434 27.28 -37.97 24.09
C VAL A 434 26.92 -36.63 24.75
N ALA A 435 26.59 -36.66 26.03
CA ALA A 435 26.07 -35.50 26.78
C ALA A 435 26.98 -34.24 26.76
N ASP A 436 28.28 -34.40 26.57
CA ASP A 436 29.25 -33.31 26.43
C ASP A 436 29.40 -32.77 25.00
N LEU A 437 28.48 -33.16 24.10
CA LEU A 437 28.45 -32.83 22.68
C LEU A 437 29.67 -33.34 21.88
N ARG A 438 30.49 -34.26 22.44
CA ARG A 438 31.57 -34.89 21.68
C ARG A 438 31.03 -35.88 20.66
N GLU A 439 31.57 -35.79 19.45
CA GLU A 439 31.24 -36.73 18.37
C GLU A 439 32.03 -38.04 18.54
N GLN A 440 31.30 -39.17 18.53
CA GLN A 440 31.90 -40.51 18.50
C GLN A 440 32.32 -40.92 17.07
N PRO A 441 33.06 -42.01 16.84
CA PRO A 441 33.31 -42.49 15.48
C PRO A 441 32.03 -42.93 14.77
N PHE A 442 32.06 -42.94 13.43
CA PHE A 442 30.97 -43.51 12.63
C PHE A 442 30.94 -45.04 12.75
N HIS A 443 29.75 -45.57 13.03
CA HIS A 443 29.47 -46.99 13.04
C HIS A 443 28.60 -47.38 11.84
N PRO A 444 28.87 -48.51 11.15
CA PRO A 444 28.00 -49.00 10.09
C PRO A 444 26.58 -49.26 10.60
N LEU A 445 25.57 -48.73 9.91
CA LEU A 445 24.16 -48.82 10.33
C LEU A 445 23.73 -50.27 10.57
N ARG A 446 24.22 -51.22 9.75
CA ARG A 446 23.92 -52.65 9.88
C ARG A 446 24.23 -53.24 11.27
N LYS A 447 25.18 -52.66 12.01
CA LYS A 447 25.57 -53.11 13.35
C LYS A 447 24.76 -52.42 14.46
N MET A 448 24.07 -51.33 14.12
CA MET A 448 23.45 -50.41 15.06
C MET A 448 21.93 -50.42 15.02
N VAL A 449 21.32 -51.22 14.14
CA VAL A 449 19.86 -51.43 14.09
C VAL A 449 19.48 -52.73 14.80
N THR A 450 18.22 -52.85 15.22
CA THR A 450 17.70 -54.11 15.80
C THR A 450 17.80 -55.27 14.79
N ALA A 451 17.88 -56.52 15.28
CA ALA A 451 17.96 -57.71 14.43
C ALA A 451 16.80 -57.80 13.42
N ASP A 452 15.58 -57.48 13.87
CA ASP A 452 14.39 -57.41 13.01
C ASP A 452 14.53 -56.31 11.93
N SER A 453 15.06 -55.14 12.29
CA SER A 453 15.32 -54.07 11.32
C SER A 453 16.39 -54.46 10.29
N ALA A 454 17.46 -55.13 10.73
CA ALA A 454 18.51 -55.64 9.83
C ALA A 454 17.95 -56.65 8.83
N SER A 455 17.05 -57.54 9.28
CA SER A 455 16.36 -58.50 8.43
C SER A 455 15.49 -57.79 7.37
N ARG A 456 14.68 -56.79 7.79
CA ARG A 456 13.82 -56.01 6.90
C ARG A 456 14.60 -55.20 5.86
N LEU A 457 15.73 -54.62 6.24
CA LEU A 457 16.60 -53.84 5.34
C LEU A 457 17.35 -54.75 4.35
N ARG A 458 17.62 -56.02 4.69
CA ARG A 458 18.29 -56.99 3.80
C ARG A 458 19.69 -56.52 3.35
N PHE A 459 20.52 -56.08 4.30
CA PHE A 459 21.89 -55.62 4.02
C PHE A 459 22.69 -56.62 3.16
N GLY A 460 23.46 -56.11 2.21
CA GLY A 460 24.27 -56.89 1.27
C GLY A 460 23.48 -57.61 0.18
N LYS A 461 22.15 -57.41 0.09
CA LYS A 461 21.31 -58.03 -0.95
C LYS A 461 20.66 -56.98 -1.82
N HIS A 462 20.94 -57.03 -3.12
CA HIS A 462 20.25 -56.24 -4.12
C HIS A 462 18.97 -56.96 -4.58
N GLN A 463 17.82 -56.31 -4.50
CA GLN A 463 16.52 -56.96 -4.77
C GLN A 463 16.31 -57.41 -6.23
N ARG A 464 17.10 -56.89 -7.18
CA ARG A 464 17.14 -57.31 -8.60
C ARG A 464 18.50 -57.86 -9.08
N GLY A 465 19.31 -58.41 -8.15
CA GLY A 465 20.56 -59.09 -8.51
C GLY A 465 21.73 -58.22 -8.99
N GLY A 466 21.75 -56.93 -8.62
CA GLY A 466 22.87 -56.01 -8.82
C GLY A 466 23.96 -56.17 -7.76
N LYS A 467 25.11 -55.50 -7.97
CA LYS A 467 26.25 -55.54 -7.04
C LYS A 467 26.10 -54.47 -5.96
N VAL A 468 26.07 -54.88 -4.70
CA VAL A 468 26.04 -54.00 -3.52
C VAL A 468 27.04 -54.49 -2.48
N THR A 469 27.59 -53.60 -1.66
CA THR A 469 28.50 -54.00 -0.59
C THR A 469 27.72 -54.62 0.58
N LYS A 470 28.42 -55.31 1.49
CA LYS A 470 27.81 -55.88 2.71
C LYS A 470 27.15 -54.83 3.62
N GLY A 471 27.47 -53.55 3.45
CA GLY A 471 26.90 -52.44 4.22
C GLY A 471 25.68 -51.79 3.59
N ASP A 472 25.44 -52.01 2.30
CA ASP A 472 24.39 -51.34 1.55
C ASP A 472 23.10 -52.15 1.58
N PHE A 473 21.99 -51.50 1.26
CA PHE A 473 20.71 -52.18 1.06
C PHE A 473 19.89 -51.49 -0.03
N THR A 474 18.83 -52.15 -0.50
CA THR A 474 17.96 -51.61 -1.56
C THR A 474 16.50 -51.57 -1.14
N THR A 475 15.81 -50.48 -1.46
CA THR A 475 14.35 -50.37 -1.36
C THR A 475 13.73 -50.42 -2.76
N ARG A 476 12.56 -51.06 -2.89
CA ARG A 476 11.84 -51.24 -4.16
C ARG A 476 10.42 -50.69 -4.07
N GLY A 477 10.01 -50.00 -5.13
CA GLY A 477 8.72 -49.33 -5.24
C GLY A 477 8.56 -48.24 -4.20
N THR A 478 7.30 -47.94 -3.87
CA THR A 478 6.94 -46.84 -2.96
C THR A 478 6.58 -47.30 -1.55
N LYS A 479 6.90 -48.55 -1.18
CA LYS A 479 6.57 -49.10 0.15
C LYS A 479 7.53 -48.55 1.21
N PRO A 480 7.04 -47.88 2.28
CA PRO A 480 7.91 -47.39 3.35
C PRO A 480 8.63 -48.52 4.09
N VAL A 481 9.90 -48.31 4.39
CA VAL A 481 10.71 -49.25 5.18
C VAL A 481 11.02 -48.63 6.54
N ARG A 482 10.53 -49.28 7.59
CA ARG A 482 10.76 -48.84 8.98
C ARG A 482 11.98 -49.55 9.54
N PHE A 483 12.78 -48.85 10.33
CA PHE A 483 13.91 -49.43 11.05
C PHE A 483 14.10 -48.72 12.39
N THR A 484 14.62 -49.47 13.36
CA THR A 484 14.76 -49.02 14.74
C THR A 484 16.23 -49.10 15.16
N ILE A 485 16.70 -48.04 15.79
CA ILE A 485 18.06 -47.89 16.30
C ILE A 485 17.98 -47.91 17.83
N PRO A 486 18.56 -48.91 18.53
CA PRO A 486 18.74 -48.86 19.98
C PRO A 486 19.67 -47.73 20.37
N ILE A 487 19.28 -46.94 21.37
CA ILE A 487 20.07 -45.79 21.84
C ILE A 487 21.07 -46.29 22.89
N PRO A 488 22.39 -46.12 22.69
CA PRO A 488 23.38 -46.46 23.72
C PRO A 488 23.23 -45.59 24.97
N ARG A 489 23.69 -46.09 26.13
CA ARG A 489 23.70 -45.29 27.37
C ARG A 489 24.54 -44.03 27.17
N GLU A 490 24.13 -42.92 27.81
CA GLU A 490 24.83 -41.62 27.83
C GLU A 490 24.86 -40.85 26.50
N VAL A 491 24.08 -41.27 25.50
CA VAL A 491 23.95 -40.60 24.20
C VAL A 491 22.72 -39.70 24.16
N GLY A 492 22.90 -38.43 23.81
CA GLY A 492 21.82 -37.44 23.70
C GLY A 492 21.26 -37.25 22.28
N SER A 493 22.04 -37.54 21.25
CA SER A 493 21.62 -37.46 19.84
C SER A 493 22.49 -38.31 18.94
N ALA A 494 22.13 -38.45 17.66
CA ALA A 494 22.95 -39.07 16.64
C ALA A 494 22.89 -38.32 15.32
N ARG A 495 23.86 -38.61 14.45
CA ARG A 495 23.92 -38.17 13.06
C ARG A 495 23.93 -39.39 12.15
N LEU A 496 22.96 -39.48 11.25
CA LEU A 496 22.88 -40.49 10.20
C LEU A 496 23.39 -39.92 8.88
N LEU A 497 24.31 -40.65 8.25
CA LEU A 497 24.81 -40.38 6.90
C LEU A 497 24.50 -41.58 6.00
N VAL A 498 23.93 -41.30 4.83
CA VAL A 498 23.69 -42.32 3.79
C VAL A 498 23.63 -41.67 2.42
N ASP A 499 24.15 -42.34 1.40
CA ASP A 499 24.01 -41.92 0.01
C ASP A 499 22.89 -42.73 -0.64
N ALA A 500 21.85 -42.07 -1.16
CA ALA A 500 20.80 -42.73 -1.92
C ALA A 500 21.11 -42.63 -3.41
N GLU A 501 21.02 -43.74 -4.13
CA GLU A 501 21.21 -43.81 -5.58
C GLU A 501 20.01 -44.45 -6.27
N LEU A 502 19.46 -43.77 -7.26
CA LEU A 502 18.45 -44.33 -8.15
C LEU A 502 19.11 -45.26 -9.17
N ASP A 503 18.82 -46.56 -9.07
CA ASP A 503 19.26 -47.58 -10.02
C ASP A 503 18.28 -47.67 -11.19
N ILE A 504 18.61 -46.97 -12.27
CA ILE A 504 17.86 -47.00 -13.54
C ILE A 504 18.28 -48.16 -14.46
N ASP A 505 19.39 -48.85 -14.15
CA ASP A 505 19.91 -49.93 -14.99
C ASP A 505 19.11 -51.22 -14.73
N ARG A 506 18.62 -51.38 -13.49
CA ARG A 506 17.81 -52.54 -13.08
C ARG A 506 16.44 -52.15 -12.56
N GLY A 507 16.22 -50.89 -12.20
CA GLY A 507 14.91 -50.33 -11.83
C GLY A 507 14.29 -49.52 -12.96
N GLU A 508 13.12 -48.94 -12.69
CA GLU A 508 12.45 -48.03 -13.61
C GLU A 508 13.11 -46.63 -13.61
N ASP A 509 13.28 -46.02 -14.80
CA ASP A 509 13.70 -44.62 -14.92
C ASP A 509 12.54 -43.71 -14.53
N CYS A 510 12.55 -43.25 -13.28
CA CYS A 510 11.47 -42.51 -12.65
C CYS A 510 11.99 -41.29 -11.88
N ILE A 511 11.06 -40.42 -11.49
CA ILE A 511 11.35 -39.22 -10.71
C ILE A 511 10.74 -39.45 -9.33
N ILE A 512 11.59 -39.56 -8.32
CA ILE A 512 11.17 -39.91 -6.97
C ILE A 512 11.67 -38.89 -5.96
N ARG A 513 10.98 -38.76 -4.83
CA ARG A 513 11.60 -38.22 -3.62
C ARG A 513 11.89 -39.35 -2.66
N CYS A 514 13.11 -39.36 -2.17
CA CYS A 514 13.49 -40.15 -1.02
C CYS A 514 13.42 -39.28 0.23
N SER A 515 12.85 -39.82 1.30
CA SER A 515 12.86 -39.17 2.60
C SER A 515 13.27 -40.13 3.71
N ILE A 516 13.90 -39.57 4.74
CA ILE A 516 14.21 -40.23 5.99
C ILE A 516 13.51 -39.44 7.09
N THR A 517 12.56 -40.08 7.76
CA THR A 517 11.70 -39.44 8.76
C THR A 517 11.83 -40.15 10.10
N GLN A 518 12.05 -39.37 11.15
CA GLN A 518 11.96 -39.83 12.53
C GLN A 518 10.50 -39.76 12.98
N LYS A 519 9.99 -40.83 13.60
CA LYS A 519 8.60 -40.89 14.06
C LYS A 519 8.36 -40.10 15.33
N GLU A 520 9.35 -40.02 16.22
CA GLU A 520 9.25 -39.27 17.45
C GLU A 520 9.23 -37.75 17.17
N GLU A 521 8.41 -37.01 17.90
CA GLU A 521 8.38 -35.56 17.81
C GLU A 521 9.57 -34.94 18.57
N THR A 522 10.36 -34.12 17.88
CA THR A 522 11.50 -33.41 18.48
C THR A 522 11.56 -31.97 18.01
N ASP A 523 12.29 -31.15 18.79
CA ASP A 523 12.35 -29.71 18.61
C ASP A 523 13.17 -29.26 17.38
N GLN A 524 13.89 -30.15 16.68
CA GLN A 524 14.88 -29.77 15.65
C GLN A 524 14.59 -30.32 14.23
N GLY A 525 13.36 -30.73 13.95
CA GLY A 525 12.98 -31.23 12.63
C GLY A 525 12.80 -32.75 12.63
N LYS A 526 11.86 -33.25 11.80
CA LYS A 526 11.45 -34.66 11.80
C LYS A 526 11.90 -35.43 10.56
N SER A 527 12.33 -34.74 9.49
CA SER A 527 12.56 -35.42 8.21
C SER A 527 13.49 -34.66 7.28
N ILE A 528 14.39 -35.39 6.64
CA ILE A 528 15.15 -34.90 5.48
C ILE A 528 14.63 -35.56 4.21
N SER A 529 14.62 -34.83 3.10
CA SER A 529 14.12 -35.36 1.83
C SER A 529 14.79 -34.72 0.63
N ALA A 530 14.96 -35.47 -0.45
CA ALA A 530 15.53 -34.96 -1.69
C ALA A 530 14.98 -35.69 -2.91
N LEU A 531 14.97 -35.00 -4.05
CA LEU A 531 14.53 -35.54 -5.34
C LEU A 531 15.69 -36.28 -6.01
N LEU A 532 15.40 -37.47 -6.55
CA LEU A 532 16.31 -38.27 -7.35
C LEU A 532 15.65 -38.59 -8.68
N ALA A 533 16.40 -38.43 -9.76
CA ALA A 533 15.99 -38.76 -11.12
C ALA A 533 17.23 -38.88 -12.02
N ASN A 534 17.06 -39.46 -13.21
CA ASN A 534 18.06 -39.40 -14.27
C ASN A 534 18.02 -38.04 -15.00
N PRO A 535 19.03 -37.15 -14.86
CA PRO A 535 18.98 -35.83 -15.47
C PRO A 535 19.01 -35.87 -17.00
N GLY A 536 19.53 -36.93 -17.60
CA GLY A 536 19.56 -37.11 -19.05
C GLY A 536 18.24 -37.64 -19.64
N SER A 537 17.29 -38.04 -18.80
CA SER A 537 16.04 -38.65 -19.26
C SER A 537 15.10 -37.63 -19.90
N PRO A 538 14.52 -37.92 -21.09
CA PRO A 538 13.49 -37.07 -21.69
C PRO A 538 12.29 -36.82 -20.76
N ALA A 539 11.89 -37.83 -19.98
CA ALA A 539 10.80 -37.72 -19.01
C ALA A 539 11.11 -36.69 -17.92
N PHE A 540 12.34 -36.72 -17.38
CA PHE A 540 12.80 -35.74 -16.41
C PHE A 540 12.86 -34.33 -16.99
N GLN A 541 13.34 -34.15 -18.22
CA GLN A 541 13.41 -32.82 -18.85
C GLN A 541 12.01 -32.23 -19.07
N ALA A 542 11.05 -33.04 -19.53
CA ALA A 542 9.66 -32.62 -19.69
C ALA A 542 9.02 -32.26 -18.34
N TRP A 543 9.23 -33.10 -17.32
CA TRP A 543 8.75 -32.84 -15.96
C TRP A 543 9.36 -31.57 -15.36
N LYS A 544 10.68 -31.39 -15.46
CA LYS A 544 11.39 -30.19 -14.99
C LYS A 544 10.83 -28.94 -15.67
N LYS A 545 10.63 -28.97 -16.99
CA LYS A 545 10.00 -27.85 -17.73
C LYS A 545 8.61 -27.52 -17.18
N GLY A 546 7.80 -28.52 -16.88
CA GLY A 546 6.47 -28.36 -16.26
C GLY A 546 6.53 -27.76 -14.85
N VAL A 547 7.42 -28.26 -13.98
CA VAL A 547 7.63 -27.73 -12.63
C VAL A 547 8.09 -26.27 -12.66
N LEU A 548 8.99 -25.91 -13.58
CA LEU A 548 9.44 -24.52 -13.76
C LEU A 548 8.36 -23.60 -14.36
N GLN A 549 7.46 -24.15 -15.18
CA GLN A 549 6.26 -23.42 -15.61
C GLN A 549 5.34 -23.18 -14.41
N PHE A 550 5.08 -24.21 -13.61
CA PHE A 550 4.26 -24.11 -12.40
C PHE A 550 4.80 -23.09 -11.40
N ALA A 551 6.10 -23.10 -11.11
CA ALA A 551 6.75 -22.13 -10.22
C ALA A 551 6.50 -20.68 -10.65
N ARG A 552 6.45 -20.43 -11.96
CA ARG A 552 6.19 -19.09 -12.53
C ARG A 552 4.71 -18.73 -12.57
N GLN A 553 3.84 -19.71 -12.85
CA GLN A 553 2.42 -19.45 -13.08
C GLN A 553 1.60 -19.46 -11.77
N LEU A 554 2.00 -20.28 -10.80
CA LEU A 554 1.36 -20.43 -9.50
C LEU A 554 2.45 -20.40 -8.41
N PRO A 555 3.12 -19.26 -8.19
CA PRO A 555 4.19 -19.15 -7.20
C PRO A 555 3.67 -19.25 -5.76
N GLN A 556 4.57 -19.57 -4.82
CA GLN A 556 4.30 -19.50 -3.37
C GLN A 556 4.25 -18.06 -2.84
N VAL A 557 4.96 -17.16 -3.51
CA VAL A 557 5.19 -15.79 -3.08
C VAL A 557 5.00 -14.90 -4.31
N SER A 558 4.11 -13.92 -4.23
CA SER A 558 3.90 -12.98 -5.33
C SER A 558 4.91 -11.82 -5.32
N GLN A 559 5.48 -11.52 -4.16
CA GLN A 559 6.53 -10.51 -3.97
C GLN A 559 7.33 -10.74 -2.68
N ARG A 560 8.57 -10.26 -2.64
CA ARG A 560 9.36 -10.12 -1.40
C ARG A 560 9.36 -8.69 -0.88
N GLU A 561 9.66 -8.55 0.40
CA GLU A 561 9.78 -7.24 1.04
C GLU A 561 11.00 -6.47 0.50
N PRO A 562 10.97 -5.12 0.46
CA PRO A 562 12.17 -4.33 0.25
C PRO A 562 13.11 -4.56 1.46
N ALA A 563 14.09 -5.44 1.27
CA ALA A 563 14.75 -6.22 2.34
C ALA A 563 15.52 -5.42 3.41
N PRO A 564 15.38 -5.84 4.68
CA PRO A 564 16.48 -5.85 5.64
C PRO A 564 16.73 -7.23 6.29
N SER A 565 16.12 -8.32 5.82
CA SER A 565 16.41 -9.67 6.33
C SER A 565 17.63 -10.27 5.63
N ASP A 566 18.48 -10.92 6.41
CA ASP A 566 19.64 -11.65 5.92
C ASP A 566 19.23 -12.93 5.15
N ARG A 567 17.96 -13.35 5.23
CA ARG A 567 17.43 -14.57 4.61
C ARG A 567 16.78 -14.35 3.24
N ASP A 568 16.62 -13.10 2.81
CA ASP A 568 16.11 -12.82 1.48
C ASP A 568 17.23 -13.05 0.44
N PRO A 569 16.91 -13.66 -0.71
CA PRO A 569 17.95 -14.05 -1.65
C PRO A 569 18.51 -12.85 -2.37
N ILE A 570 19.80 -12.97 -2.60
CA ILE A 570 20.59 -11.90 -3.19
C ILE A 570 20.52 -12.04 -4.71
N PRO A 571 20.22 -10.96 -5.44
CA PRO A 571 20.24 -10.95 -6.90
C PRO A 571 21.61 -11.35 -7.45
N LYS A 572 21.62 -12.08 -8.57
CA LYS A 572 22.84 -12.33 -9.35
C LYS A 572 23.40 -10.99 -9.88
N PRO A 573 24.72 -10.86 -10.10
CA PRO A 573 25.76 -11.90 -10.09
C PRO A 573 26.41 -12.14 -8.72
N LEU A 574 25.89 -11.54 -7.64
CA LEU A 574 26.49 -11.65 -6.32
C LEU A 574 26.53 -13.10 -5.82
N ASP A 575 27.61 -13.43 -5.11
CA ASP A 575 27.68 -14.66 -4.34
C ASP A 575 26.86 -14.53 -3.04
N ALA A 576 25.76 -15.27 -2.98
CA ALA A 576 24.85 -15.30 -1.84
C ALA A 576 25.32 -16.21 -0.69
N THR A 577 26.50 -16.83 -0.80
CA THR A 577 27.05 -17.70 0.25
C THR A 577 27.16 -16.96 1.58
N TYR A 578 26.74 -17.62 2.66
CA TYR A 578 26.83 -17.05 4.01
C TYR A 578 28.29 -16.74 4.37
N ASN A 579 28.53 -15.66 5.11
CA ASN A 579 29.87 -15.11 5.38
C ASN A 579 30.69 -14.68 4.15
N ASN A 580 30.03 -14.37 3.02
CA ASN A 580 30.69 -13.74 1.87
C ASN A 580 30.72 -12.19 2.03
N PRO A 581 31.87 -11.51 1.80
CA PRO A 581 31.96 -10.04 1.82
C PRO A 581 31.00 -9.32 0.87
N GLN A 582 30.74 -9.87 -0.33
CA GLN A 582 29.80 -9.31 -1.30
C GLN A 582 28.38 -9.30 -0.72
N ARG A 583 27.96 -10.41 -0.12
CA ARG A 583 26.67 -10.50 0.57
C ARG A 583 26.54 -9.44 1.67
N ASN A 584 27.57 -9.25 2.50
CA ASN A 584 27.56 -8.24 3.55
C ASN A 584 27.47 -6.81 2.98
N ALA A 585 28.21 -6.54 1.90
CA ALA A 585 28.17 -5.25 1.21
C ALA A 585 26.77 -4.96 0.65
N PHE A 586 26.10 -5.95 0.07
CA PHE A 586 24.72 -5.81 -0.39
C PHE A 586 23.78 -5.40 0.74
N HIS A 587 23.80 -6.12 1.87
CA HIS A 587 22.92 -5.83 3.01
C HIS A 587 23.19 -4.48 3.68
N VAL A 588 24.41 -3.96 3.60
CA VAL A 588 24.77 -2.66 4.22
C VAL A 588 24.54 -1.49 3.26
N GLN A 589 24.92 -1.64 1.99
CA GLN A 589 25.01 -0.52 1.05
C GLN A 589 23.84 -0.42 0.09
N ILE A 590 23.28 -1.55 -0.35
CA ILE A 590 22.19 -1.60 -1.34
C ILE A 590 20.86 -1.83 -0.65
N LYS A 591 20.80 -2.80 0.28
CA LYS A 591 19.65 -3.23 1.10
C LYS A 591 18.47 -3.79 0.30
N TYR A 592 18.09 -3.15 -0.80
CA TYR A 592 16.82 -3.36 -1.48
C TYR A 592 16.99 -3.94 -2.88
N ALA A 593 16.21 -4.97 -3.19
CA ALA A 593 16.06 -5.51 -4.55
C ALA A 593 14.58 -5.76 -4.83
N ARG A 594 14.11 -5.33 -6.00
CA ARG A 594 12.71 -5.48 -6.40
C ARG A 594 12.50 -6.88 -7.02
N ASP A 595 11.61 -7.66 -6.40
CA ASP A 595 11.24 -9.03 -6.83
C ASP A 595 9.71 -9.22 -6.72
N ASP A 596 8.96 -8.37 -7.42
CA ASP A 596 7.49 -8.28 -7.36
C ASP A 596 6.82 -8.42 -8.73
N GLN A 597 7.52 -8.96 -9.73
CA GLN A 597 7.05 -9.03 -11.11
C GLN A 597 5.71 -9.77 -11.24
N PHE A 598 5.52 -10.87 -10.51
CA PHE A 598 4.26 -11.61 -10.53
C PHE A 598 3.10 -10.75 -10.01
N LEU A 599 3.28 -10.08 -8.85
CA LEU A 599 2.29 -9.15 -8.30
C LEU A 599 1.94 -8.05 -9.32
N VAL A 600 2.97 -7.39 -9.87
CA VAL A 600 2.83 -6.25 -10.79
C VAL A 600 2.14 -6.62 -12.10
N GLU A 601 2.45 -7.78 -12.68
CA GLU A 601 1.91 -8.20 -13.97
C GLU A 601 0.56 -8.89 -13.87
N ARG A 602 0.32 -9.61 -12.77
CA ARG A 602 -0.81 -10.56 -12.68
C ARG A 602 -1.87 -10.14 -11.69
N MET A 603 -1.56 -9.27 -10.75
CA MET A 603 -2.47 -8.94 -9.65
C MET A 603 -2.89 -7.48 -9.65
N LEU A 604 -1.94 -6.55 -9.80
CA LEU A 604 -2.24 -5.13 -9.67
C LEU A 604 -2.95 -4.55 -10.89
N ASP A 605 -3.91 -3.67 -10.64
CA ASP A 605 -4.43 -2.78 -11.69
C ASP A 605 -3.43 -1.67 -12.04
N THR A 606 -3.69 -0.97 -13.15
CA THR A 606 -2.80 0.08 -13.66
C THR A 606 -2.56 1.20 -12.65
N ALA A 607 -3.57 1.58 -11.86
CA ALA A 607 -3.48 2.68 -10.91
C ALA A 607 -2.59 2.30 -9.72
N THR A 608 -2.80 1.11 -9.17
CA THR A 608 -2.06 0.57 -8.04
C THR A 608 -0.62 0.26 -8.43
N ARG A 609 -0.40 -0.30 -9.62
CA ARG A 609 0.93 -0.48 -10.20
C ARG A 609 1.70 0.84 -10.28
N ARG A 610 1.09 1.92 -10.80
CA ARG A 610 1.75 3.24 -10.86
C ARG A 610 2.12 3.77 -9.47
N ARG A 611 1.28 3.56 -8.46
CA ARG A 611 1.58 3.94 -7.07
C ARG A 611 2.77 3.17 -6.51
N LEU A 612 2.84 1.87 -6.80
CA LEU A 612 3.95 1.01 -6.41
C LEU A 612 5.24 1.41 -7.12
N ASP A 613 5.19 1.65 -8.43
CA ASP A 613 6.35 2.09 -9.21
C ASP A 613 6.90 3.41 -8.67
N ARG A 614 6.03 4.39 -8.37
CA ARG A 614 6.44 5.64 -7.72
C ARG A 614 7.11 5.41 -6.36
N ALA A 615 6.55 4.53 -5.54
CA ALA A 615 7.14 4.23 -4.23
C ALA A 615 8.53 3.59 -4.36
N TRP A 616 8.75 2.73 -5.36
CA TRP A 616 10.08 2.17 -5.64
C TRP A 616 11.08 3.20 -6.17
N ILE A 617 10.65 4.10 -7.05
CA ILE A 617 11.48 5.21 -7.52
C ILE A 617 11.91 6.07 -6.33
N ASP A 618 10.97 6.41 -5.44
CA ASP A 618 11.25 7.22 -4.25
C ASP A 618 12.24 6.50 -3.31
N LEU A 619 12.11 5.18 -3.12
CA LEU A 619 13.07 4.39 -2.32
C LEU A 619 14.47 4.36 -2.95
N ARG A 620 14.59 4.13 -4.26
CA ARG A 620 15.89 4.11 -4.93
C ARG A 620 16.56 5.48 -5.01
N THR A 621 15.78 6.54 -4.91
CA THR A 621 16.27 7.92 -4.98
C THR A 621 16.46 8.57 -3.62
N SER A 622 16.06 7.90 -2.52
CA SER A 622 16.29 8.40 -1.16
C SER A 622 17.74 8.28 -0.70
N PHE A 623 18.55 7.47 -1.39
CA PHE A 623 19.98 7.30 -1.14
C PHE A 623 20.75 6.99 -2.43
N GLY A 624 22.07 6.78 -2.34
CA GLY A 624 22.94 6.46 -3.47
C GLY A 624 22.77 5.04 -4.05
N TYR A 625 21.53 4.56 -4.23
CA TYR A 625 21.21 3.19 -4.65
C TYR A 625 21.94 2.75 -5.92
N HIS A 626 21.79 3.51 -7.00
CA HIS A 626 22.36 3.18 -8.30
C HIS A 626 23.89 3.26 -8.30
N ASP A 627 24.46 4.22 -7.56
CA ASP A 627 25.92 4.34 -7.41
C ASP A 627 26.50 3.19 -6.56
N ALA A 628 25.79 2.73 -5.53
CA ALA A 628 26.19 1.57 -4.74
C ALA A 628 26.23 0.30 -5.61
N TRP A 629 25.18 0.09 -6.43
CA TRP A 629 25.15 -0.99 -7.40
C TRP A 629 26.27 -0.90 -8.45
N LEU A 630 26.52 0.29 -8.99
CA LEU A 630 27.59 0.52 -9.96
C LEU A 630 28.96 0.12 -9.41
N ARG A 631 29.28 0.54 -8.18
CA ARG A 631 30.53 0.18 -7.51
C ARG A 631 30.64 -1.33 -7.34
N MET A 632 29.59 -1.96 -6.84
CA MET A 632 29.57 -3.39 -6.58
C MET A 632 29.73 -4.24 -7.86
N LEU A 633 29.00 -3.91 -8.92
CA LEU A 633 29.13 -4.59 -10.21
C LEU A 633 30.51 -4.35 -10.83
N SER A 634 31.06 -3.15 -10.66
CA SER A 634 32.40 -2.83 -11.17
C SER A 634 33.48 -3.65 -10.46
N GLU A 635 33.36 -3.88 -9.15
CA GLU A 635 34.24 -4.78 -8.41
C GLU A 635 34.11 -6.24 -8.88
N ILE A 636 32.88 -6.73 -9.07
CA ILE A 636 32.62 -8.11 -9.52
C ILE A 636 33.22 -8.37 -10.90
N PHE A 637 33.11 -7.41 -11.83
CA PHE A 637 33.58 -7.55 -13.20
C PHE A 637 34.98 -6.96 -13.46
N GLY A 638 35.68 -6.45 -12.43
CA GLY A 638 37.01 -5.87 -12.56
C GLY A 638 37.07 -4.59 -13.42
N ILE A 639 36.03 -3.75 -13.38
CA ILE A 639 35.91 -2.53 -14.17
C ILE A 639 36.56 -1.35 -13.43
N ALA A 640 37.48 -0.64 -14.09
CA ALA A 640 38.10 0.57 -13.56
C ALA A 640 37.14 1.78 -13.67
N LEU A 641 36.42 2.06 -12.59
CA LEU A 641 35.43 3.14 -12.55
C LEU A 641 36.05 4.54 -12.54
N GLY A 642 37.15 4.73 -11.79
CA GLY A 642 37.66 6.06 -11.43
C GLY A 642 36.65 6.82 -10.57
N ASP A 643 36.52 8.13 -10.79
CA ASP A 643 35.56 9.00 -10.08
C ASP A 643 34.15 9.03 -10.69
N ARG A 644 33.88 8.19 -11.71
CA ARG A 644 32.59 8.18 -12.42
C ARG A 644 31.47 7.75 -11.47
N ARG A 645 30.31 8.40 -11.62
CA ARG A 645 29.04 7.99 -11.01
C ARG A 645 28.04 7.58 -12.07
N MET A 646 26.89 7.06 -11.65
CA MET A 646 25.81 6.62 -12.54
C MET A 646 25.38 7.72 -13.53
N LYS A 647 25.39 8.98 -13.08
CA LYS A 647 25.06 10.16 -13.90
C LYS A 647 26.07 10.46 -15.01
N ASP A 648 27.31 10.00 -14.85
CA ASP A 648 28.43 10.29 -15.74
C ASP A 648 28.61 9.19 -16.81
N LEU A 649 27.80 8.12 -16.74
CA LEU A 649 27.85 7.02 -17.70
C LEU A 649 27.11 7.40 -19.00
N ASP A 650 27.68 6.99 -20.13
CA ASP A 650 27.08 7.15 -21.44
C ASP A 650 27.03 5.81 -22.22
N ARG A 651 26.34 5.84 -23.36
CA ARG A 651 26.18 4.65 -24.22
C ARG A 651 27.51 4.14 -24.77
N GLN A 652 28.47 5.02 -25.02
CA GLN A 652 29.76 4.65 -25.61
C GLN A 652 30.60 3.89 -24.60
N TRP A 653 30.67 4.37 -23.36
CA TRP A 653 31.37 3.71 -22.26
C TRP A 653 30.73 2.35 -21.96
N LEU A 654 29.39 2.28 -21.86
CA LEU A 654 28.69 1.01 -21.63
C LEU A 654 28.94 0.00 -22.76
N ALA A 655 29.04 0.44 -24.01
CA ALA A 655 29.29 -0.44 -25.15
C ALA A 655 30.70 -1.08 -25.13
N GLN A 656 31.67 -0.46 -24.44
CA GLN A 656 33.05 -0.95 -24.33
C GLN A 656 33.22 -2.02 -23.24
N LEU A 657 32.21 -2.22 -22.38
CA LEU A 657 32.29 -3.19 -21.29
C LEU A 657 32.16 -4.65 -21.77
N PRO A 658 32.70 -5.62 -21.00
CA PRO A 658 32.47 -7.04 -21.25
C PRO A 658 30.98 -7.38 -21.34
N ALA A 659 30.62 -8.37 -22.17
CA ALA A 659 29.23 -8.76 -22.40
C ALA A 659 28.49 -9.07 -21.09
N GLU A 660 29.10 -9.87 -20.21
CA GLU A 660 28.53 -10.24 -18.91
C GLU A 660 28.26 -9.02 -18.02
N ALA A 661 29.15 -8.01 -18.03
CA ALA A 661 28.95 -6.79 -17.26
C ALA A 661 27.82 -5.91 -17.84
N ARG A 662 27.71 -5.85 -19.18
CA ARG A 662 26.66 -5.07 -19.87
C ARG A 662 25.27 -5.60 -19.53
N ASP A 663 25.11 -6.90 -19.35
CA ASP A 663 23.83 -7.53 -18.99
C ASP A 663 23.25 -7.02 -17.66
N TYR A 664 24.11 -6.49 -16.77
CA TYR A 664 23.70 -5.90 -15.48
C TYR A 664 23.74 -4.37 -15.48
N LEU A 665 24.81 -3.77 -16.03
CA LEU A 665 25.02 -2.32 -15.95
C LEU A 665 24.11 -1.53 -16.91
N VAL A 666 23.76 -2.08 -18.07
CA VAL A 666 22.86 -1.38 -19.01
C VAL A 666 21.44 -1.26 -18.44
N PRO A 667 20.78 -2.33 -17.95
CA PRO A 667 19.47 -2.20 -17.30
C PRO A 667 19.49 -1.26 -16.10
N LEU A 668 20.53 -1.32 -15.26
CA LEU A 668 20.68 -0.45 -14.10
C LEU A 668 20.79 1.03 -14.50
N HIS A 669 21.54 1.35 -15.55
CA HIS A 669 21.66 2.72 -16.04
C HIS A 669 20.34 3.23 -16.65
N LEU A 670 19.59 2.36 -17.36
CA LEU A 670 18.26 2.70 -17.86
C LEU A 670 17.25 2.93 -16.73
N GLU A 671 17.30 2.14 -15.66
CA GLU A 671 16.51 2.36 -14.45
C GLU A 671 16.83 3.72 -13.81
N TYR A 672 18.11 4.04 -13.67
CA TYR A 672 18.55 5.35 -13.18
C TYR A 672 17.98 6.51 -14.02
N GLN A 673 18.09 6.43 -15.35
CA GLN A 673 17.57 7.47 -16.24
C GLN A 673 16.05 7.63 -16.11
N ALA A 674 15.32 6.51 -16.04
CA ALA A 674 13.87 6.51 -15.88
C ALA A 674 13.45 7.14 -14.54
N ASP A 675 14.15 6.80 -13.45
CA ASP A 675 13.90 7.36 -12.12
C ASP A 675 14.12 8.88 -12.09
N ARG A 676 15.22 9.36 -12.70
CA ARG A 676 15.51 10.80 -12.82
C ARG A 676 14.46 11.53 -13.65
N GLN A 677 14.03 10.95 -14.76
CA GLN A 677 12.98 11.52 -15.59
C GLN A 677 11.65 11.59 -14.83
N ALA A 678 11.28 10.54 -14.09
CA ALA A 678 10.05 10.52 -13.31
C ALA A 678 10.02 11.61 -12.23
N LEU A 679 11.14 11.83 -11.52
CA LEU A 679 11.27 12.93 -10.56
C LEU A 679 11.11 14.29 -11.24
N GLN A 680 11.73 14.50 -12.39
CA GLN A 680 11.63 15.76 -13.12
C GLN A 680 10.19 16.03 -13.61
N SER A 681 9.53 15.00 -14.13
CA SER A 681 8.13 15.10 -14.59
C SER A 681 7.13 15.32 -13.46
N ALA A 682 7.46 14.96 -12.22
CA ALA A 682 6.60 15.20 -11.06
C ALA A 682 6.60 16.66 -10.59
N HIS A 683 7.63 17.45 -10.95
CA HIS A 683 7.85 18.80 -10.44
C HIS A 683 6.67 19.75 -10.70
N GLU A 684 6.11 19.77 -11.90
CA GLU A 684 4.93 20.60 -12.21
C GLU A 684 3.71 20.20 -11.37
N GLY A 685 3.54 18.90 -11.11
CA GLY A 685 2.49 18.39 -10.24
C GLY A 685 2.67 18.84 -8.80
N HIS A 686 3.91 18.86 -8.29
CA HIS A 686 4.18 19.39 -6.94
C HIS A 686 3.84 20.86 -6.81
N LEU A 687 4.12 21.66 -7.85
CA LEU A 687 3.73 23.08 -7.84
C LEU A 687 2.21 23.24 -7.82
N GLN A 688 1.47 22.39 -8.55
CA GLN A 688 0.01 22.37 -8.50
C GLN A 688 -0.53 21.90 -7.14
N ASP A 689 0.12 20.93 -6.49
CA ASP A 689 -0.28 20.45 -5.15
C ASP A 689 -0.11 21.53 -4.07
N VAL A 690 0.78 22.50 -4.29
CA VAL A 690 1.06 23.62 -3.36
C VAL A 690 0.15 24.83 -3.58
N LEU A 691 -0.32 25.05 -4.82
CA LEU A 691 -1.16 26.19 -5.22
C LEU A 691 -2.65 25.91 -4.98
#